data_AF-A0A6P4ZPF9-F1
#
_entry.id   AF-A0A6P4ZPF9-F1
#
_cell.length_a   1.000
_cell.length_b   1.000
_cell.length_c   1.000
_cell.angle_alpha   90.00
_cell.angle_beta   90.00
_cell.angle_gamma   90.00
#
_symmetry.space_group_name_H-M   'P 1'
#
loop_
_entity.id
_entity.type
_entity.pdbx_description
1 polymer ?
#
loop_
_entity_poly.entity_id
_entity_poly.type
_entity_poly.pdbx_seq_one_letter_code
_entity_poly.pdbx_strand_id
1 'polypeptide(L)'
;MKVHLGWLIPIFLAAVALTPPVVMVTGQTPTEQDLQQAVSQAKSEMEVVATAKLVSGGPGPEENQFSGALNVLATEHRSTPMAKELSRCATVLEKVAAYFMGSSISYSLAMLSAIDSQSVTSVCDDTSMKPITCPTPAVPEFRSANGRCNNRDHPLWGSAEQPLRRLLEPDYGDGFKAPRTTARDGDPLPSARLVSTTMHEDLRKSSQVNTHMVMQFGQFLDHDITLTPNFQEEGLDCGCDSVDEHCFNINIPSDDPDFSGSRCLGFARSRSCPYGGCHMGCRQQLNQLTAFVDASNVYGSSEEEIEELREHAGAPEQIRRARACEDETLAISCPTGEQINIVFALYGRTFRGICSNGPILTTDCRSRNSRARVRTRCQGKSSCSVTASSSVFGDPCAGTSKFLVVRYTCSGGRGMLKSRLNPADANQKELLPAAVEEGFACDGFNGSETCSQAGDVRVNEQPGLTSMHTVFLREHNRIARRLSQLNPRWDDDRVFFETRKIVGALMQKITYGEDLPHVLGPDAMTKFHLTLLQSGFFSGYDASVNPTISNVFATAAYRFGHSLVQNLLLRFTPDNQDSRCPIQLGLAFFNPSHIFDNDQGGPDSILRGLTAQAQQDFDRFMVSSLTKQLFAVPPGSDRGLDLAALNIQRGRDHGLPGYNAWREKCGLPRANNFDELAFEIPDCFTRKRLENVYRHVDDIDVFVGGLAEESVPGGVVGPTFACLIGLQFQNLRKGDRFWFENPGQFTAAQLAEIRKTSLARILCDNTDGTTHMQPDVFSLPTQPGNERVACSSLSQMDLTKWQE
;
A
#
# COMPACT_ATOMS: atom_id res chain seq x y z
N MET A 1 78.89 43.01 8.63
CA MET A 1 80.03 42.42 7.88
C MET A 1 79.45 41.46 6.85
N LYS A 2 79.85 41.58 5.57
CA LYS A 2 79.61 40.59 4.48
C LYS A 2 80.17 39.20 4.92
N VAL A 3 79.75 38.02 4.45
CA VAL A 3 79.75 37.43 3.08
C VAL A 3 79.00 36.06 3.11
N HIS A 4 78.43 35.67 1.96
CA HIS A 4 78.01 34.35 1.40
C HIS A 4 78.63 33.03 1.97
N LEU A 5 78.11 31.80 1.79
CA LEU A 5 77.62 31.07 0.59
C LEU A 5 77.13 29.66 1.01
N GLY A 6 76.25 28.99 0.23
CA GLY A 6 76.20 27.50 0.19
C GLY A 6 74.84 26.79 0.25
N TRP A 7 74.44 26.20 -0.88
CA TRP A 7 73.18 25.49 -1.17
C TRP A 7 73.11 24.04 -0.64
N LEU A 8 71.88 23.54 -0.39
CA LEU A 8 71.26 22.33 -0.98
C LEU A 8 69.96 21.95 -0.22
N ILE A 9 68.79 22.08 -0.87
CA ILE A 9 67.49 21.56 -0.42
C ILE A 9 66.99 20.59 -1.52
N PRO A 10 66.53 19.37 -1.19
CA PRO A 10 65.99 18.46 -2.17
C PRO A 10 64.56 18.85 -2.59
N ILE A 11 64.33 18.75 -3.88
CA ILE A 11 63.05 18.95 -4.57
C ILE A 11 62.13 17.76 -4.25
N PHE A 12 60.96 18.03 -3.68
CA PHE A 12 59.77 17.17 -3.83
C PHE A 12 58.75 17.93 -4.67
N LEU A 13 58.60 17.49 -5.92
CA LEU A 13 57.51 17.90 -6.82
C LEU A 13 56.19 17.32 -6.27
N ALA A 14 55.34 18.16 -5.70
CA ALA A 14 53.93 17.85 -5.56
C ALA A 14 53.25 18.07 -6.91
N ALA A 15 52.81 16.98 -7.55
CA ALA A 15 51.92 17.05 -8.70
C ALA A 15 50.56 17.61 -8.24
N VAL A 16 50.29 18.87 -8.55
CA VAL A 16 48.95 19.43 -8.50
C VAL A 16 48.17 18.78 -9.64
N ALA A 17 47.29 17.83 -9.31
CA ALA A 17 46.29 17.34 -10.25
C ALA A 17 45.33 18.50 -10.56
N LEU A 18 45.59 19.19 -11.67
CA LEU A 18 44.65 20.14 -12.25
C LEU A 18 43.39 19.36 -12.63
N THR A 19 42.28 19.60 -11.94
CA THR A 19 40.95 19.18 -12.40
C THR A 19 40.73 19.75 -13.79
N PRO A 20 40.38 18.93 -14.80
CA PRO A 20 40.15 19.44 -16.15
C PRO A 20 39.00 20.47 -16.14
N PRO A 21 39.04 21.49 -16.99
CA PRO A 21 37.94 22.44 -17.10
C PRO A 21 36.67 21.69 -17.54
N VAL A 22 35.60 21.83 -16.76
CA VAL A 22 34.27 21.36 -17.16
C VAL A 22 33.84 22.18 -18.38
N VAL A 23 33.79 21.55 -19.55
CA VAL A 23 33.28 22.18 -20.76
C VAL A 23 31.77 21.97 -20.75
N MET A 24 31.00 23.04 -20.54
CA MET A 24 29.56 23.01 -20.76
C MET A 24 29.28 22.95 -22.27
N VAL A 25 29.24 21.75 -22.84
CA VAL A 25 28.81 21.55 -24.22
C VAL A 25 27.28 21.47 -24.24
N THR A 26 26.64 22.58 -24.59
CA THR A 26 25.19 22.61 -24.79
C THR A 26 24.82 21.75 -26.01
N GLY A 27 24.13 20.62 -25.80
CA GLY A 27 23.48 19.85 -26.86
C GLY A 27 24.10 18.51 -27.27
N GLN A 28 25.13 17.99 -26.58
CA GLN A 28 25.62 16.62 -26.81
C GLN A 28 24.94 15.63 -25.85
N THR A 29 24.14 14.69 -26.37
CA THR A 29 23.62 13.55 -25.59
C THR A 29 24.67 12.45 -25.47
N PRO A 30 24.69 11.67 -24.37
CA PRO A 30 25.52 10.47 -24.27
C PRO A 30 25.29 9.55 -25.49
N THR A 31 26.34 8.94 -26.00
CA THR A 31 26.20 7.95 -27.07
C THR A 31 25.63 6.65 -26.53
N GLU A 32 25.09 5.80 -27.41
CA GLU A 32 24.59 4.47 -27.00
C GLU A 32 25.70 3.62 -26.36
N GLN A 33 26.95 3.76 -26.80
CA GLN A 33 28.09 3.07 -26.20
C GLN A 33 28.39 3.59 -24.79
N ASP A 34 28.31 4.91 -24.57
CA ASP A 34 28.48 5.51 -23.24
C ASP A 34 27.38 5.01 -22.28
N LEU A 35 26.13 4.94 -22.77
CA LEU A 35 24.99 4.43 -22.00
C LEU A 35 25.17 2.95 -21.64
N GLN A 36 25.60 2.11 -22.60
CA GLN A 36 25.89 0.70 -22.34
C GLN A 36 26.98 0.51 -21.29
N GLN A 37 28.05 1.30 -21.37
CA GLN A 37 29.14 1.26 -20.40
C GLN A 37 28.66 1.69 -19.01
N ALA A 38 27.93 2.79 -18.91
CA ALA A 38 27.39 3.29 -17.64
C ALA A 38 26.41 2.29 -17.00
N VAL A 39 25.53 1.67 -17.79
CA VAL A 39 24.60 0.64 -17.32
C VAL A 39 25.36 -0.60 -16.83
N SER A 40 26.38 -1.05 -17.57
CA SER A 40 27.22 -2.19 -17.17
C SER A 40 27.95 -1.92 -15.85
N GLN A 41 28.53 -0.73 -15.71
CA GLN A 41 29.18 -0.31 -14.47
C GLN A 41 28.19 -0.22 -13.30
N ALA A 42 27.02 0.38 -13.50
CA ALA A 42 26.01 0.48 -12.45
C ALA A 42 25.54 -0.91 -11.97
N LYS A 43 25.36 -1.86 -12.89
CA LYS A 43 25.01 -3.26 -12.56
C LYS A 43 26.13 -3.95 -11.76
N SER A 44 27.39 -3.79 -12.16
CA SER A 44 28.51 -4.43 -11.46
C SER A 44 28.72 -3.85 -10.05
N GLU A 45 28.56 -2.53 -9.87
CA GLU A 45 28.59 -1.91 -8.54
C GLU A 45 27.54 -2.51 -7.60
N MET A 46 26.33 -2.77 -8.11
CA MET A 46 25.27 -3.39 -7.31
C MET A 46 25.59 -4.84 -6.91
N GLU A 47 26.21 -5.62 -7.80
CA GLU A 47 26.65 -6.98 -7.50
C GLU A 47 27.78 -7.02 -6.45
N VAL A 48 28.71 -6.06 -6.51
CA VAL A 48 29.78 -5.92 -5.50
C VAL A 48 29.19 -5.60 -4.13
N VAL A 49 28.23 -4.67 -4.05
CA VAL A 49 27.56 -4.32 -2.78
C VAL A 49 26.79 -5.53 -2.22
N ALA A 50 26.07 -6.27 -3.07
CA ALA A 50 25.38 -7.49 -2.66
C ALA A 50 26.34 -8.56 -2.12
N THR A 51 27.50 -8.73 -2.75
CA THR A 51 28.53 -9.69 -2.33
C THR A 51 29.21 -9.23 -1.03
N ALA A 52 29.47 -7.94 -0.87
CA ALA A 52 30.06 -7.39 0.35
C ALA A 52 29.15 -7.60 1.57
N LYS A 53 27.83 -7.42 1.42
CA LYS A 53 26.84 -7.70 2.48
C LYS A 53 26.81 -9.17 2.91
N LEU A 54 27.12 -10.12 2.01
CA LEU A 54 27.23 -11.55 2.34
C LEU A 54 28.52 -11.92 3.09
N VAL A 55 29.57 -11.10 2.98
CA VAL A 55 30.90 -11.36 3.57
C VAL A 55 31.09 -10.63 4.91
N SER A 56 30.41 -9.51 5.14
CA SER A 56 30.45 -8.75 6.39
C SER A 56 29.52 -9.32 7.47
N GLY A 57 29.69 -10.60 7.82
CA GLY A 57 29.15 -11.17 9.05
C GLY A 57 29.97 -10.72 10.27
N GLY A 58 30.01 -9.41 10.51
CA GLY A 58 30.66 -8.83 11.69
C GLY A 58 29.90 -9.14 12.99
N PRO A 59 30.51 -8.89 14.17
CA PRO A 59 29.79 -9.05 15.43
C PRO A 59 28.53 -8.18 15.40
N GLY A 60 27.40 -8.74 15.82
CA GLY A 60 26.13 -8.03 15.85
C GLY A 60 26.27 -6.69 16.60
N PRO A 61 25.60 -5.62 16.12
CA PRO A 61 25.62 -4.34 16.81
C PRO A 61 25.08 -4.52 18.25
N GLU A 62 25.44 -3.61 19.15
CA GLU A 62 24.67 -3.45 20.40
C GLU A 62 23.19 -3.42 20.04
N GLU A 63 22.39 -4.33 20.60
CA GLU A 63 20.95 -4.40 20.34
C GLU A 63 20.36 -3.00 20.52
N ASN A 64 20.02 -2.36 19.39
CA ASN A 64 19.28 -1.11 19.42
C ASN A 64 17.99 -1.40 20.20
N GLN A 65 17.70 -0.61 21.23
CA GLN A 65 16.53 -0.84 22.07
C GLN A 65 15.21 -0.87 21.28
N PHE A 66 15.20 -0.32 20.06
CA PHE A 66 14.07 -0.28 19.14
C PHE A 66 14.08 -1.39 18.07
N SER A 67 15.05 -2.32 18.08
CA SER A 67 15.21 -3.36 17.05
C SER A 67 13.94 -4.18 16.82
N GLY A 68 13.23 -4.52 17.90
CA GLY A 68 11.96 -5.23 17.81
C GLY A 68 10.89 -4.44 17.05
N ALA A 69 10.66 -3.18 17.43
CA ALA A 69 9.69 -2.31 16.77
C ALA A 69 10.04 -2.04 15.30
N LEU A 70 11.33 -1.91 15.01
CA LEU A 70 11.87 -1.77 13.66
C LEU A 70 11.61 -3.03 12.81
N ASN A 71 11.79 -4.24 13.36
CA ASN A 71 11.48 -5.48 12.65
C ASN A 71 9.99 -5.60 12.34
N VAL A 72 9.12 -5.21 13.28
CA VAL A 72 7.66 -5.16 13.06
C VAL A 72 7.32 -4.18 11.92
N LEU A 73 7.91 -2.98 11.93
CA LEU A 73 7.72 -2.00 10.86
C LEU A 73 8.19 -2.53 9.49
N ALA A 74 9.25 -3.33 9.45
CA ALA A 74 9.74 -3.96 8.23
C ALA A 74 8.70 -4.94 7.65
N THR A 75 8.04 -5.73 8.49
CA THR A 75 6.97 -6.65 8.08
C THR A 75 5.78 -5.92 7.47
N GLU A 76 5.39 -4.77 8.02
CA GLU A 76 4.29 -3.93 7.49
C GLU A 76 4.58 -3.37 6.09
N HIS A 77 5.85 -3.22 5.76
CA HIS A 77 6.32 -2.64 4.50
C HIS A 77 6.98 -3.71 3.61
N ARG A 78 6.61 -4.98 3.80
CA ARG A 78 7.14 -6.12 3.07
C ARG A 78 6.98 -5.90 1.56
N SER A 79 8.08 -6.12 0.85
CA SER A 79 8.16 -5.89 -0.59
C SER A 79 7.79 -7.15 -1.36
N THR A 80 6.92 -7.04 -2.37
CA THR A 80 6.72 -8.12 -3.33
C THR A 80 8.01 -8.40 -4.11
N PRO A 81 8.19 -9.62 -4.66
CA PRO A 81 9.34 -9.91 -5.54
C PRO A 81 9.47 -8.90 -6.70
N MET A 82 8.34 -8.45 -7.25
CA MET A 82 8.33 -7.49 -8.34
C MET A 82 8.67 -6.06 -7.87
N ALA A 83 8.23 -5.64 -6.68
CA ALA A 83 8.65 -4.36 -6.09
C ALA A 83 10.18 -4.33 -5.84
N LYS A 84 10.77 -5.44 -5.39
CA LYS A 84 12.23 -5.58 -5.23
C LYS A 84 12.94 -5.40 -6.58
N GLU A 85 12.45 -6.07 -7.63
CA GLU A 85 13.04 -5.97 -8.96
C GLU A 85 12.91 -4.57 -9.58
N LEU A 86 11.75 -3.91 -9.44
CA LEU A 86 11.58 -2.50 -9.86
C LEU A 86 12.57 -1.56 -9.16
N SER A 87 12.74 -1.75 -7.85
CA SER A 87 13.69 -0.95 -7.08
C SER A 87 15.12 -1.20 -7.54
N ARG A 88 15.48 -2.43 -7.90
CA ARG A 88 16.78 -2.77 -8.47
C ARG A 88 17.02 -1.99 -9.77
N CYS A 89 16.04 -1.98 -10.67
CA CYS A 89 16.10 -1.20 -11.91
C CYS A 89 16.24 0.31 -11.64
N ALA A 90 15.45 0.85 -10.71
CA ALA A 90 15.52 2.25 -10.32
C ALA A 90 16.91 2.63 -9.81
N THR A 91 17.52 1.80 -8.94
CA THR A 91 18.88 2.02 -8.43
C THR A 91 19.93 2.00 -9.54
N VAL A 92 19.81 1.09 -10.53
CA VAL A 92 20.69 1.11 -11.72
C VAL A 92 20.55 2.46 -12.45
N LEU A 93 19.33 2.90 -12.73
CA LEU A 93 19.10 4.16 -13.43
C LEU A 93 19.58 5.39 -12.65
N GLU A 94 19.40 5.40 -11.33
CA GLU A 94 19.92 6.45 -10.45
C GLU A 94 21.47 6.52 -10.50
N LYS A 95 22.14 5.36 -10.52
CA LYS A 95 23.61 5.28 -10.66
C LYS A 95 24.09 5.73 -12.03
N VAL A 96 23.39 5.35 -13.10
CA VAL A 96 23.69 5.82 -14.47
C VAL A 96 23.55 7.33 -14.57
N ALA A 97 22.48 7.90 -14.02
CA ALA A 97 22.30 9.35 -14.02
C ALA A 97 23.42 10.05 -13.23
N ALA A 98 23.76 9.54 -12.04
CA ALA A 98 24.85 10.07 -11.22
C ALA A 98 26.21 10.03 -11.93
N TYR A 99 26.49 8.95 -12.68
CA TYR A 99 27.71 8.81 -13.48
C TYR A 99 27.85 9.96 -14.49
N PHE A 100 26.78 10.29 -15.22
CA PHE A 100 26.82 11.38 -16.20
C PHE A 100 26.83 12.76 -15.55
N MET A 101 26.06 12.96 -14.48
CA MET A 101 26.04 14.24 -13.75
C MET A 101 27.43 14.58 -13.17
N GLY A 102 28.18 13.58 -12.71
CA GLY A 102 29.55 13.71 -12.20
C GLY A 102 30.65 13.68 -13.27
N SER A 103 30.31 13.53 -14.55
CA SER A 103 31.30 13.46 -15.64
C SER A 103 31.90 14.83 -15.99
N SER A 104 32.99 14.84 -16.75
CA SER A 104 33.64 16.08 -17.21
C SER A 104 32.77 16.96 -18.12
N ILE A 105 31.74 16.38 -18.74
CA ILE A 105 30.76 17.07 -19.61
C ILE A 105 29.51 17.51 -18.81
N SER A 106 29.39 17.15 -17.52
CA SER A 106 28.31 17.50 -16.57
C SER A 106 26.92 17.65 -17.20
N TYR A 107 26.24 16.51 -17.39
CA TYR A 107 24.90 16.46 -17.95
C TYR A 107 23.85 16.90 -16.93
N SER A 108 22.84 17.65 -17.38
CA SER A 108 21.70 18.01 -16.52
C SER A 108 20.72 16.83 -16.38
N LEU A 109 20.05 16.74 -15.23
CA LEU A 109 19.06 15.70 -14.99
C LEU A 109 17.88 15.77 -15.96
N ALA A 110 17.44 16.98 -16.33
CA ALA A 110 16.40 17.19 -17.34
C ALA A 110 16.78 16.57 -18.68
N MET A 111 18.04 16.76 -19.10
CA MET A 111 18.56 16.17 -20.32
C MET A 111 18.64 14.63 -20.25
N LEU A 112 19.12 14.09 -19.14
CA LEU A 112 19.20 12.63 -18.93
C LEU A 112 17.82 11.99 -18.89
N SER A 113 16.83 12.65 -18.27
CA SER A 113 15.46 12.16 -18.19
C SER A 113 14.74 12.10 -19.54
N ALA A 114 15.20 12.89 -20.52
CA ALA A 114 14.66 12.90 -21.88
C ALA A 114 15.26 11.83 -22.80
N ILE A 115 16.23 11.03 -22.32
CA ILE A 115 16.86 9.97 -23.11
C ILE A 115 15.92 8.78 -23.25
N ASP A 116 15.60 8.45 -24.50
CA ASP A 116 14.88 7.24 -24.90
C ASP A 116 15.84 6.32 -25.67
N SER A 117 16.55 5.45 -24.94
CA SER A 117 17.57 4.53 -25.45
C SER A 117 17.23 3.10 -25.07
N GLN A 118 17.53 2.16 -25.96
CA GLN A 118 17.32 0.73 -25.70
C GLN A 118 18.19 0.24 -24.53
N SER A 119 19.41 0.75 -24.38
CA SER A 119 20.30 0.36 -23.27
C SER A 119 19.78 0.80 -21.91
N VAL A 120 19.03 1.89 -21.86
CA VAL A 120 18.38 2.39 -20.64
C VAL A 120 17.07 1.64 -20.38
N THR A 121 16.19 1.58 -21.38
CA THR A 121 14.85 0.99 -21.23
C THR A 121 14.89 -0.52 -20.97
N SER A 122 15.86 -1.24 -21.54
CA SER A 122 16.05 -2.68 -21.30
C SER A 122 16.47 -3.03 -19.87
N VAL A 123 16.88 -2.06 -19.05
CA VAL A 123 17.14 -2.28 -17.62
C VAL A 123 15.89 -2.81 -16.91
N CYS A 124 14.69 -2.45 -17.38
CA CYS A 124 13.42 -2.85 -16.76
C CYS A 124 12.64 -3.95 -17.52
N ASP A 125 13.25 -4.64 -18.49
CA ASP A 125 12.53 -5.58 -19.40
C ASP A 125 11.78 -6.72 -18.68
N ASP A 126 12.27 -7.15 -17.52
CA ASP A 126 11.68 -8.24 -16.73
C ASP A 126 10.66 -7.78 -15.68
N THR A 127 10.37 -6.48 -15.63
CA THR A 127 9.56 -5.84 -14.59
C THR A 127 8.11 -5.55 -14.99
N SER A 128 7.35 -5.00 -14.05
CA SER A 128 6.00 -4.52 -14.28
C SER A 128 5.96 -3.28 -15.21
N MET A 129 7.08 -2.58 -15.45
CA MET A 129 7.14 -1.38 -16.30
C MET A 129 7.09 -1.66 -17.80
N LYS A 130 7.25 -2.93 -18.20
CA LYS A 130 7.27 -3.31 -19.61
C LYS A 130 5.97 -2.82 -20.30
N PRO A 131 6.09 -2.18 -21.48
CA PRO A 131 4.91 -1.83 -22.28
C PRO A 131 4.02 -3.05 -22.53
N ILE A 132 2.72 -2.88 -22.33
CA ILE A 132 1.73 -3.93 -22.57
C ILE A 132 0.67 -3.45 -23.54
N THR A 133 0.10 -4.40 -24.28
CA THR A 133 -1.11 -4.17 -25.07
C THR A 133 -2.26 -4.90 -24.41
N CYS A 134 -3.38 -4.22 -24.22
CA CYS A 134 -4.54 -4.82 -23.58
C CYS A 134 -5.16 -5.93 -24.45
N PRO A 135 -5.59 -7.06 -23.86
CA PRO A 135 -6.18 -8.17 -24.60
C PRO A 135 -7.41 -7.76 -25.44
N THR A 136 -7.61 -8.42 -26.57
CA THR A 136 -8.83 -8.38 -27.38
C THR A 136 -9.60 -9.70 -27.20
N PRO A 137 -10.95 -9.73 -27.08
CA PRO A 137 -11.94 -8.78 -27.59
C PRO A 137 -12.19 -7.52 -26.74
N ALA A 138 -13.04 -6.62 -27.26
CA ALA A 138 -13.04 -5.19 -27.00
C ALA A 138 -13.34 -4.70 -25.56
N VAL A 139 -13.85 -5.49 -24.61
CA VAL A 139 -14.06 -5.03 -23.21
C VAL A 139 -14.00 -6.22 -22.25
N PRO A 140 -12.99 -6.34 -21.37
CA PRO A 140 -13.01 -7.35 -20.31
C PRO A 140 -14.10 -7.01 -19.29
N GLU A 141 -14.89 -8.03 -18.92
CA GLU A 141 -16.02 -7.90 -18.00
C GLU A 141 -15.59 -7.59 -16.55
N PHE A 142 -14.43 -8.12 -16.14
CA PHE A 142 -13.87 -7.96 -14.80
C PHE A 142 -12.55 -7.22 -14.81
N ARG A 143 -12.25 -6.55 -13.68
CA ARG A 143 -10.97 -5.91 -13.44
C ARG A 143 -9.87 -6.97 -13.27
N SER A 144 -8.70 -6.72 -13.85
CA SER A 144 -7.48 -7.48 -13.56
C SER A 144 -7.11 -7.40 -12.08
N ALA A 145 -6.32 -8.37 -11.59
CA ALA A 145 -5.87 -8.37 -10.20
C ALA A 145 -5.02 -7.14 -9.86
N ASN A 146 -4.12 -6.78 -10.77
CA ASN A 146 -3.15 -5.69 -10.61
C ASN A 146 -3.61 -4.35 -11.22
N GLY A 147 -4.88 -4.20 -11.59
CA GLY A 147 -5.42 -2.95 -12.13
C GLY A 147 -4.98 -2.58 -13.55
N ARG A 148 -4.09 -3.36 -14.19
CA ARG A 148 -3.66 -3.12 -15.58
C ARG A 148 -4.85 -3.13 -16.54
N CYS A 149 -4.74 -2.36 -17.61
CA CYS A 149 -5.77 -2.26 -18.65
C CYS A 149 -7.13 -1.73 -18.14
N ASN A 150 -7.14 -1.02 -17.02
CA ASN A 150 -8.25 -0.13 -16.69
C ASN A 150 -8.37 0.94 -17.79
N ASN A 151 -7.31 1.72 -17.97
CA ASN A 151 -7.13 2.62 -19.09
C ASN A 151 -6.53 1.85 -20.29
N ARG A 152 -7.08 2.01 -21.49
CA ARG A 152 -6.64 1.28 -22.69
C ARG A 152 -5.49 1.96 -23.41
N ASP A 153 -5.45 3.28 -23.37
CA ASP A 153 -4.46 4.10 -24.04
C ASP A 153 -3.18 4.20 -23.18
N HIS A 154 -3.36 4.12 -21.86
CA HIS A 154 -2.29 4.07 -20.86
C HIS A 154 -2.45 2.87 -19.92
N PRO A 155 -2.13 1.64 -20.36
CA PRO A 155 -2.43 0.39 -19.64
C PRO A 155 -1.89 0.25 -18.21
N LEU A 156 -0.89 1.05 -17.84
CA LEU A 156 -0.25 1.03 -16.52
C LEU A 156 -0.80 2.10 -15.56
N TRP A 157 -1.64 3.03 -16.02
CA TRP A 157 -2.21 4.05 -15.13
C TRP A 157 -3.10 3.41 -14.05
N GLY A 158 -2.74 3.66 -12.79
CA GLY A 158 -3.38 3.09 -11.61
C GLY A 158 -3.11 1.61 -11.35
N SER A 159 -2.26 0.92 -12.13
CA SER A 159 -1.91 -0.46 -11.84
C SER A 159 -0.97 -0.58 -10.65
N ALA A 160 -0.98 -1.73 -9.99
CA ALA A 160 -0.04 -2.08 -8.94
C ALA A 160 1.42 -2.02 -9.42
N GLU A 161 2.32 -1.74 -8.47
CA GLU A 161 3.77 -1.73 -8.67
C GLU A 161 4.20 -0.72 -9.74
N GLN A 162 3.71 0.53 -9.58
CA GLN A 162 3.96 1.68 -10.45
C GLN A 162 4.44 2.89 -9.62
N PRO A 163 5.06 3.92 -10.22
CA PRO A 163 5.53 5.06 -9.46
C PRO A 163 4.34 5.91 -9.01
N LEU A 164 4.42 6.45 -7.80
CA LEU A 164 3.46 7.45 -7.32
C LEU A 164 3.49 8.68 -8.22
N ARG A 165 2.31 9.24 -8.52
CA ARG A 165 2.20 10.42 -9.38
C ARG A 165 2.71 11.68 -8.66
N ARG A 166 3.57 12.45 -9.31
CA ARG A 166 3.99 13.78 -8.83
C ARG A 166 2.98 14.84 -9.29
N LEU A 167 2.44 15.63 -8.35
CA LEU A 167 1.58 16.80 -8.65
C LEU A 167 2.34 18.13 -8.67
N LEU A 168 3.53 18.12 -8.07
CA LEU A 168 4.57 19.14 -8.06
C LEU A 168 5.91 18.42 -8.24
N GLU A 169 6.92 19.13 -8.75
CA GLU A 169 8.28 18.62 -8.84
C GLU A 169 8.82 18.23 -7.44
N PRO A 170 9.62 17.15 -7.34
CA PRO A 170 10.20 16.74 -6.07
C PRO A 170 11.24 17.75 -5.55
N ASP A 171 11.26 17.96 -4.25
CA ASP A 171 12.17 18.86 -3.54
C ASP A 171 13.22 18.06 -2.76
N TYR A 172 14.24 17.58 -3.49
CA TYR A 172 15.41 16.89 -2.93
C TYR A 172 16.55 17.89 -2.67
N GLY A 173 17.34 17.68 -1.62
CA GLY A 173 18.42 18.58 -1.23
C GLY A 173 19.53 18.72 -2.27
N ASP A 174 19.75 17.68 -3.07
CA ASP A 174 20.68 17.68 -4.23
C ASP A 174 19.95 17.88 -5.58
N GLY A 175 18.64 18.13 -5.54
CA GLY A 175 17.79 18.20 -6.73
C GLY A 175 17.59 16.85 -7.45
N PHE A 176 18.01 15.73 -6.85
CA PHE A 176 18.03 14.42 -7.52
C PHE A 176 17.47 13.29 -6.65
N LYS A 177 18.12 12.94 -5.53
CA LYS A 177 17.71 11.80 -4.68
C LYS A 177 17.99 11.96 -3.18
N ALA A 178 18.82 12.90 -2.77
CA ALA A 178 19.16 13.12 -1.37
C ALA A 178 18.01 13.86 -0.66
N PRO A 179 17.44 13.32 0.44
CA PRO A 179 16.40 14.01 1.20
C PRO A 179 16.85 15.41 1.62
N ARG A 180 15.93 16.37 1.65
CA ARG A 180 16.24 17.72 2.14
C ARG A 180 16.61 17.69 3.63
N THR A 181 17.70 18.34 3.99
CA THR A 181 18.20 18.46 5.37
C THR A 181 18.51 19.89 5.78
N THR A 182 18.39 20.84 4.83
CA THR A 182 18.72 22.25 5.01
C THR A 182 17.47 23.10 4.86
N ALA A 183 17.28 24.03 5.78
CA ALA A 183 16.23 25.03 5.79
C ALA A 183 16.52 26.15 4.77
N ARG A 184 15.53 27.01 4.50
CA ARG A 184 15.67 28.12 3.53
C ARG A 184 16.77 29.12 3.85
N ASP A 185 17.13 29.30 5.12
CA ASP A 185 18.18 30.19 5.58
C ASP A 185 19.60 29.57 5.52
N GLY A 186 19.71 28.29 5.15
CA GLY A 186 20.97 27.56 5.07
C GLY A 186 21.32 26.75 6.32
N ASP A 187 20.57 26.87 7.41
CA ASP A 187 20.74 26.07 8.62
C ASP A 187 20.13 24.66 8.45
N PRO A 188 20.45 23.69 9.33
CA PRO A 188 19.78 22.39 9.33
C PRO A 188 18.26 22.50 9.61
N LEU A 189 17.46 21.70 8.91
CA LEU A 189 16.05 21.51 9.25
C LEU A 189 15.90 20.90 10.66
N PRO A 190 14.82 21.22 11.39
CA PRO A 190 14.56 20.60 12.68
C PRO A 190 14.40 19.08 12.51
N SER A 191 14.90 18.32 13.49
CA SER A 191 14.66 16.88 13.53
C SER A 191 13.16 16.59 13.53
N ALA A 192 12.75 15.54 12.80
CA ALA A 192 11.36 15.07 12.79
C ALA A 192 10.85 14.75 14.21
N ARG A 193 11.71 14.25 15.10
CA ARG A 193 11.35 13.99 16.50
C ARG A 193 11.12 15.27 17.30
N LEU A 194 11.95 16.30 17.09
CA LEU A 194 11.75 17.60 17.74
C LEU A 194 10.43 18.25 17.30
N VAL A 195 10.10 18.14 16.01
CA VAL A 195 8.81 18.61 15.49
C VAL A 195 7.67 17.82 16.13
N SER A 196 7.80 16.49 16.23
CA SER A 196 6.80 15.63 16.87
C SER A 196 6.52 16.03 18.32
N THR A 197 7.54 16.14 19.16
CA THR A 197 7.37 16.51 20.58
C THR A 197 6.85 17.94 20.77
N THR A 198 7.13 18.84 19.82
CA THR A 198 6.65 20.23 19.87
C THR A 198 5.21 20.38 19.38
N MET A 199 4.81 19.65 18.33
CA MET A 199 3.55 19.83 17.62
C MET A 199 2.47 18.81 18.01
N HIS A 200 2.85 17.57 18.34
CA HIS A 200 1.94 16.43 18.43
C HIS A 200 1.84 15.89 19.87
N GLU A 201 1.34 16.74 20.77
CA GLU A 201 1.08 16.38 22.17
C GLU A 201 -0.09 15.37 22.29
N ASP A 202 -0.08 14.51 23.31
CA ASP A 202 -1.23 13.65 23.61
C ASP A 202 -2.26 14.44 24.44
N LEU A 203 -3.21 15.05 23.75
CA LEU A 203 -4.38 15.65 24.36
C LEU A 203 -5.64 14.91 23.91
N ARG A 204 -6.44 14.49 24.90
CA ARG A 204 -7.72 13.81 24.63
C ARG A 204 -8.79 14.85 24.31
N LYS A 205 -9.16 14.94 23.04
CA LYS A 205 -10.26 15.76 22.55
C LYS A 205 -11.10 14.89 21.63
N SER A 206 -12.20 14.34 22.15
CA SER A 206 -13.06 13.47 21.35
C SER A 206 -14.02 14.27 20.48
N SER A 207 -14.22 13.82 19.24
CA SER A 207 -15.20 14.37 18.32
C SER A 207 -16.61 14.33 18.93
N GLN A 208 -17.38 15.39 18.71
CA GLN A 208 -18.78 15.47 19.14
C GLN A 208 -19.76 14.95 18.10
N VAL A 209 -19.28 14.57 16.91
CA VAL A 209 -20.12 14.18 15.77
C VAL A 209 -19.74 12.80 15.27
N ASN A 210 -18.45 12.54 15.07
CA ASN A 210 -17.99 11.37 14.33
C ASN A 210 -17.63 10.22 15.25
N THR A 211 -17.98 9.00 14.83
CA THR A 211 -17.55 7.76 15.46
C THR A 211 -16.10 7.45 15.08
N HIS A 212 -15.53 6.46 15.75
CA HIS A 212 -14.22 5.90 15.44
C HIS A 212 -14.21 5.13 14.11
N MET A 213 -15.38 4.93 13.48
CA MET A 213 -15.49 4.32 12.16
C MET A 213 -14.93 5.21 11.04
N VAL A 214 -14.94 6.55 11.16
CA VAL A 214 -14.30 7.44 10.18
C VAL A 214 -12.80 7.15 10.10
N MET A 215 -12.11 7.15 11.24
CA MET A 215 -10.70 6.73 11.31
C MET A 215 -10.51 5.31 10.75
N GLN A 216 -11.28 4.34 11.26
CA GLN A 216 -11.03 2.93 10.96
C GLN A 216 -11.29 2.56 9.50
N PHE A 217 -12.37 3.07 8.90
CA PHE A 217 -12.66 2.86 7.49
C PHE A 217 -11.66 3.61 6.62
N GLY A 218 -11.22 4.81 7.03
CA GLY A 218 -10.13 5.55 6.37
C GLY A 218 -8.84 4.72 6.28
N GLN A 219 -8.41 4.06 7.37
CA GLN A 219 -7.27 3.14 7.36
C GLN A 219 -7.53 1.92 6.45
N PHE A 220 -8.69 1.29 6.58
CA PHE A 220 -9.05 0.12 5.76
C PHE A 220 -9.03 0.46 4.25
N LEU A 221 -9.50 1.66 3.89
CA LEU A 221 -9.52 2.18 2.53
C LEU A 221 -8.13 2.62 2.04
N ASP A 222 -7.30 3.27 2.87
CA ASP A 222 -5.91 3.58 2.52
C ASP A 222 -5.16 2.31 2.13
N HIS A 223 -5.39 1.22 2.86
CA HIS A 223 -4.79 -0.08 2.59
C HIS A 223 -5.33 -0.77 1.33
N ASP A 224 -6.39 -0.25 0.71
CA ASP A 224 -6.84 -0.68 -0.62
C ASP A 224 -6.06 0.00 -1.75
N ILE A 225 -5.53 1.20 -1.51
CA ILE A 225 -5.01 2.06 -2.58
C ILE A 225 -3.55 2.48 -2.43
N THR A 226 -2.94 2.39 -1.24
CA THR A 226 -1.55 2.78 -1.02
C THR A 226 -0.76 1.77 -0.18
N LEU A 227 0.43 1.41 -0.67
CA LEU A 227 1.49 0.76 0.10
C LEU A 227 2.85 1.08 -0.53
N THR A 228 3.73 1.74 0.21
CA THR A 228 5.10 2.03 -0.24
C THR A 228 6.10 1.20 0.56
N PRO A 229 6.70 0.15 -0.03
CA PRO A 229 7.67 -0.68 0.68
C PRO A 229 9.01 0.04 0.94
N ASN A 230 9.83 -0.53 1.81
CA ASN A 230 11.16 -0.01 2.18
C ASN A 230 12.25 -1.09 2.10
N PHE A 231 13.51 -0.71 2.36
CA PHE A 231 14.67 -1.62 2.26
C PHE A 231 14.93 -2.49 3.50
N GLN A 232 14.15 -2.33 4.57
CA GLN A 232 14.47 -2.91 5.88
C GLN A 232 14.41 -4.45 5.91
N GLU A 233 13.48 -5.05 5.16
CA GLU A 233 13.27 -6.49 5.07
C GLU A 233 14.49 -7.27 4.52
N GLU A 234 15.44 -6.61 3.84
CA GLU A 234 16.66 -7.24 3.31
C GLU A 234 17.81 -7.30 4.33
N GLY A 235 17.50 -7.19 5.62
CA GLY A 235 18.51 -7.17 6.69
C GLY A 235 19.30 -5.85 6.76
N LEU A 236 18.73 -4.76 6.22
CA LEU A 236 19.32 -3.42 6.34
C LEU A 236 19.21 -2.95 7.80
N ASP A 237 20.36 -2.80 8.44
CA ASP A 237 20.45 -2.17 9.76
C ASP A 237 20.76 -0.67 9.64
N CYS A 238 19.81 0.14 10.10
CA CYS A 238 19.94 1.59 10.17
C CYS A 238 20.29 2.06 11.58
N GLY A 239 21.37 1.52 12.15
CA GLY A 239 22.01 2.07 13.35
C GLY A 239 22.41 3.54 13.16
N CYS A 240 22.55 4.29 14.26
CA CYS A 240 22.73 5.75 14.20
C CYS A 240 23.99 6.22 13.45
N ASP A 241 25.02 5.37 13.38
CA ASP A 241 26.27 5.66 12.68
C ASP A 241 26.32 5.01 11.28
N SER A 242 25.21 4.44 10.82
CA SER A 242 25.12 3.84 9.48
C SER A 242 25.36 4.90 8.41
N VAL A 243 26.24 4.57 7.47
CA VAL A 243 26.55 5.37 6.28
C VAL A 243 25.91 4.79 5.02
N ASP A 244 25.06 3.76 5.15
CA ASP A 244 24.32 3.18 4.02
C ASP A 244 23.35 4.23 3.46
N GLU A 245 23.37 4.45 2.13
CA GLU A 245 22.54 5.46 1.46
C GLU A 245 21.03 5.19 1.55
N HIS A 246 20.65 3.98 1.96
CA HIS A 246 19.27 3.57 2.22
C HIS A 246 18.80 3.89 3.65
N CYS A 247 19.68 4.39 4.53
CA CYS A 247 19.33 4.84 5.87
C CYS A 247 19.17 6.36 5.93
N PHE A 248 18.13 6.83 6.60
CA PHE A 248 17.85 8.26 6.81
C PHE A 248 17.29 8.49 8.22
N ASN A 249 18.12 8.17 9.21
CA ASN A 249 17.76 8.13 10.64
C ASN A 249 17.20 9.45 11.17
N ILE A 250 16.35 9.35 12.18
CA ILE A 250 15.72 10.49 12.86
C ILE A 250 16.53 10.82 14.11
N ASN A 251 17.18 11.98 14.14
CA ASN A 251 17.96 12.40 15.30
C ASN A 251 17.06 12.67 16.52
N ILE A 252 17.42 12.16 17.68
CA ILE A 252 16.70 12.40 18.93
C ILE A 252 17.39 13.56 19.68
N PRO A 253 16.67 14.64 20.06
CA PRO A 253 17.23 15.69 20.89
C PRO A 253 17.78 15.16 22.22
N SER A 254 18.85 15.76 22.74
CA SER A 254 19.47 15.30 23.99
C SER A 254 18.57 15.44 25.22
N ASP A 255 17.59 16.33 25.15
CA ASP A 255 16.58 16.62 26.17
C ASP A 255 15.21 15.97 25.85
N ASP A 256 15.18 14.98 24.95
CA ASP A 256 13.94 14.26 24.62
C ASP A 256 13.35 13.59 25.88
N PRO A 257 12.06 13.83 26.19
CA PRO A 257 11.44 13.35 27.41
C PRO A 257 11.14 11.85 27.41
N ASP A 258 10.97 11.23 26.24
CA ASP A 258 10.49 9.85 26.12
C ASP A 258 11.59 8.88 25.69
N PHE A 259 12.49 9.31 24.80
CA PHE A 259 13.56 8.47 24.26
C PHE A 259 14.94 8.83 24.82
N SER A 260 14.97 9.30 26.08
CA SER A 260 16.22 9.67 26.77
C SER A 260 17.24 8.53 26.72
N GLY A 261 18.49 8.84 26.38
CA GLY A 261 19.57 7.87 26.24
C GLY A 261 19.75 7.28 24.84
N SER A 262 18.84 7.53 23.89
CA SER A 262 19.03 7.19 22.47
C SER A 262 19.45 8.40 21.64
N ARG A 263 20.30 8.19 20.64
CA ARG A 263 20.76 9.24 19.72
C ARG A 263 19.87 9.40 18.49
N CYS A 264 19.23 8.33 18.04
CA CYS A 264 18.38 8.35 16.86
C CYS A 264 17.31 7.24 16.91
N LEU A 265 16.27 7.40 16.09
CA LEU A 265 15.41 6.32 15.64
C LEU A 265 15.90 5.85 14.26
N GLY A 266 16.08 4.54 14.10
CA GLY A 266 16.45 3.95 12.81
C GLY A 266 15.36 4.20 11.76
N PHE A 267 15.75 4.51 10.53
CA PHE A 267 14.78 4.76 9.46
C PHE A 267 15.32 4.28 8.10
N ALA A 268 14.67 3.27 7.54
CA ALA A 268 14.92 2.80 6.18
C ALA A 268 14.13 3.65 5.18
N ARG A 269 14.82 4.13 4.15
CA ARG A 269 14.21 4.85 3.02
C ARG A 269 13.27 3.95 2.23
N SER A 270 12.26 4.56 1.62
CA SER A 270 11.33 3.88 0.74
C SER A 270 12.04 3.36 -0.50
N ARG A 271 11.56 2.24 -1.04
CA ARG A 271 12.07 1.70 -2.31
C ARG A 271 11.81 2.68 -3.46
N SER A 272 12.79 2.79 -4.34
CA SER A 272 12.65 3.62 -5.53
C SER A 272 11.93 2.89 -6.65
N CYS A 273 11.42 3.66 -7.58
CA CYS A 273 10.75 3.20 -8.79
C CYS A 273 11.33 3.99 -9.98
N PRO A 274 11.54 3.38 -11.16
CA PRO A 274 11.90 4.16 -12.34
C PRO A 274 10.72 5.04 -12.80
N TYR A 275 10.98 6.02 -13.65
CA TYR A 275 9.88 6.76 -14.31
C TYR A 275 9.12 5.82 -15.25
N GLY A 276 7.85 6.14 -15.51
CA GLY A 276 7.04 5.39 -16.47
C GLY A 276 7.77 5.30 -17.82
N GLY A 277 7.84 4.11 -18.40
CA GLY A 277 8.68 3.84 -19.59
C GLY A 277 10.12 3.43 -19.29
N CYS A 278 10.51 3.26 -18.02
CA CYS A 278 11.88 2.96 -17.59
C CYS A 278 12.89 4.07 -17.94
N HIS A 279 12.54 5.32 -17.66
CA HIS A 279 13.43 6.48 -17.85
C HIS A 279 14.14 6.91 -16.55
N MET A 280 15.28 7.57 -16.70
CA MET A 280 16.02 8.24 -15.62
C MET A 280 15.28 9.48 -15.13
N GLY A 281 15.57 9.92 -13.90
CA GLY A 281 15.07 11.18 -13.35
C GLY A 281 15.23 11.24 -11.83
N CYS A 282 14.66 12.27 -11.18
CA CYS A 282 14.66 12.38 -9.71
C CYS A 282 14.03 11.15 -9.05
N ARG A 283 14.51 10.73 -7.89
CA ARG A 283 14.00 9.56 -7.18
C ARG A 283 12.46 9.55 -7.08
N GLN A 284 11.84 8.46 -7.55
CA GLN A 284 10.41 8.20 -7.40
C GLN A 284 10.20 7.03 -6.45
N GLN A 285 9.08 6.99 -5.74
CA GLN A 285 8.68 5.87 -4.89
C GLN A 285 7.56 5.08 -5.55
N LEU A 286 7.51 3.78 -5.29
CA LEU A 286 6.49 2.91 -5.84
C LEU A 286 5.25 2.83 -4.95
N ASN A 287 4.11 2.60 -5.58
CA ASN A 287 2.92 2.05 -4.95
C ASN A 287 2.83 0.57 -5.29
N GLN A 288 2.83 -0.31 -4.30
CA GLN A 288 2.74 -1.76 -4.49
C GLN A 288 1.31 -2.22 -4.77
N LEU A 289 0.31 -1.42 -4.40
CA LEU A 289 -1.11 -1.74 -4.60
C LEU A 289 -1.68 -1.08 -5.86
N THR A 290 -2.84 -1.57 -6.30
CA THR A 290 -3.67 -0.88 -7.29
C THR A 290 -4.08 0.49 -6.75
N ALA A 291 -4.31 1.48 -7.63
CA ALA A 291 -4.77 2.80 -7.19
C ALA A 291 -6.28 2.87 -6.96
N PHE A 292 -7.03 1.87 -7.45
CA PHE A 292 -8.48 1.94 -7.53
C PHE A 292 -9.11 1.49 -6.22
N VAL A 293 -10.26 2.07 -5.87
CA VAL A 293 -11.11 1.51 -4.82
C VAL A 293 -11.76 0.25 -5.39
N ASP A 294 -11.09 -0.89 -5.23
CA ASP A 294 -11.44 -2.18 -5.86
C ASP A 294 -11.34 -3.39 -4.93
N ALA A 295 -11.19 -3.13 -3.63
CA ALA A 295 -11.11 -4.12 -2.56
C ALA A 295 -9.88 -5.04 -2.66
N SER A 296 -8.78 -4.57 -3.25
CA SER A 296 -7.47 -5.24 -3.23
C SER A 296 -6.99 -5.55 -1.81
N ASN A 297 -7.36 -4.76 -0.79
CA ASN A 297 -7.10 -5.09 0.61
C ASN A 297 -7.82 -6.36 1.10
N VAL A 298 -8.90 -6.78 0.42
CA VAL A 298 -9.62 -8.04 0.66
C VAL A 298 -9.10 -9.15 -0.26
N TYR A 299 -8.81 -8.82 -1.53
CA TYR A 299 -8.58 -9.80 -2.60
C TYR A 299 -7.11 -10.00 -3.00
N GLY A 300 -6.21 -9.09 -2.65
CA GLY A 300 -4.85 -9.02 -3.17
C GLY A 300 -4.74 -8.15 -4.43
N SER A 301 -3.51 -7.76 -4.75
CA SER A 301 -3.14 -6.93 -5.91
C SER A 301 -2.49 -7.74 -7.05
N SER A 302 -2.41 -9.06 -6.91
CA SER A 302 -1.86 -9.98 -7.91
C SER A 302 -2.74 -11.23 -8.10
N GLU A 303 -2.58 -11.91 -9.23
CA GLU A 303 -3.30 -13.17 -9.49
C GLU A 303 -2.86 -14.30 -8.53
N GLU A 304 -1.65 -14.21 -7.99
CA GLU A 304 -1.09 -15.16 -7.04
C GLU A 304 -1.74 -14.97 -5.66
N GLU A 305 -1.77 -13.73 -5.15
CA GLU A 305 -2.45 -13.40 -3.89
C GLU A 305 -3.95 -13.71 -3.93
N ILE A 306 -4.65 -13.36 -5.02
CA ILE A 306 -6.08 -13.72 -5.21
C ILE A 306 -6.27 -15.23 -5.04
N GLU A 307 -5.40 -16.03 -5.64
CA GLU A 307 -5.53 -17.48 -5.57
C GLU A 307 -5.21 -18.03 -4.18
N GLU A 308 -4.20 -17.48 -3.51
CA GLU A 308 -3.84 -17.88 -2.16
C GLU A 308 -4.97 -17.63 -1.16
N LEU A 309 -5.80 -16.62 -1.39
CA LEU A 309 -6.92 -16.26 -0.54
C LEU A 309 -8.24 -16.97 -0.90
N ARG A 310 -8.32 -17.63 -2.06
CA ARG A 310 -9.55 -18.30 -2.52
C ARG A 310 -9.73 -19.67 -1.88
N GLU A 311 -10.97 -19.94 -1.48
CA GLU A 311 -11.36 -21.29 -1.08
C GLU A 311 -11.46 -22.15 -2.34
N HIS A 312 -10.79 -23.30 -2.34
CA HIS A 312 -10.96 -24.32 -3.35
C HIS A 312 -11.39 -25.57 -2.62
N ALA A 313 -12.50 -26.21 -3.01
CA ALA A 313 -12.99 -27.31 -2.19
C ALA A 313 -11.95 -28.44 -2.12
N GLY A 314 -11.58 -28.76 -0.88
CA GLY A 314 -10.70 -29.87 -0.56
C GLY A 314 -9.68 -29.52 0.53
N ALA A 315 -9.65 -30.35 1.58
CA ALA A 315 -8.44 -30.52 2.38
C ALA A 315 -7.24 -30.87 1.45
N PRO A 316 -5.97 -30.71 1.87
CA PRO A 316 -4.79 -31.05 1.06
C PRO A 316 -4.86 -32.43 0.38
N GLU A 317 -5.59 -33.37 0.98
CA GLU A 317 -5.82 -34.74 0.50
C GLU A 317 -6.73 -34.84 -0.75
N GLN A 318 -7.53 -33.81 -1.06
CA GLN A 318 -8.43 -33.80 -2.23
C GLN A 318 -7.84 -33.09 -3.46
N ILE A 319 -6.66 -32.47 -3.31
CA ILE A 319 -5.93 -31.85 -4.42
C ILE A 319 -5.32 -32.94 -5.29
N ARG A 320 -5.87 -33.10 -6.49
CA ARG A 320 -5.36 -34.03 -7.51
C ARG A 320 -4.18 -33.38 -8.22
N ARG A 321 -3.08 -34.11 -8.39
CA ARG A 321 -1.89 -33.65 -9.12
C ARG A 321 -1.75 -34.44 -10.41
N ALA A 322 -1.57 -33.73 -11.52
CA ALA A 322 -1.29 -34.32 -12.81
C ALA A 322 -0.02 -33.68 -13.40
N ARG A 323 0.72 -34.44 -14.20
CA ARG A 323 1.95 -33.98 -14.84
C ARG A 323 2.09 -34.52 -16.26
N ALA A 324 2.74 -33.74 -17.13
CA ALA A 324 3.09 -34.13 -18.49
C ALA A 324 4.51 -33.61 -18.79
N CYS A 325 5.34 -34.45 -19.41
CA CYS A 325 6.66 -34.04 -19.89
C CYS A 325 6.54 -33.21 -21.17
N GLU A 326 7.64 -32.58 -21.60
CA GLU A 326 7.64 -31.75 -22.81
C GLU A 326 7.07 -32.50 -24.01
N ASP A 327 6.20 -31.81 -24.75
CA ASP A 327 5.42 -32.28 -25.90
C ASP A 327 4.39 -33.39 -25.61
N GLU A 328 4.27 -33.87 -24.37
CA GLU A 328 3.17 -34.75 -23.96
C GLU A 328 1.86 -33.98 -23.76
N THR A 329 0.74 -34.69 -23.89
CA THR A 329 -0.58 -34.13 -23.60
C THR A 329 -1.07 -34.59 -22.24
N LEU A 330 -1.28 -33.63 -21.34
CA LEU A 330 -1.91 -33.83 -20.05
C LEU A 330 -3.43 -33.96 -20.24
N ALA A 331 -4.06 -34.99 -19.70
CA ALA A 331 -5.51 -35.10 -19.59
C ALA A 331 -5.92 -35.15 -18.12
N ILE A 332 -6.94 -34.38 -17.74
CA ILE A 332 -7.50 -34.38 -16.38
C ILE A 332 -9.03 -34.44 -16.45
N SER A 333 -9.65 -35.04 -15.44
CA SER A 333 -11.10 -35.23 -15.36
C SER A 333 -11.60 -35.33 -13.92
N CYS A 334 -12.88 -35.01 -13.75
CA CYS A 334 -13.61 -35.11 -12.50
C CYS A 334 -14.75 -36.13 -12.58
N PRO A 335 -15.19 -36.66 -11.43
CA PRO A 335 -16.36 -37.55 -11.34
C PRO A 335 -17.64 -36.94 -11.93
N THR A 336 -18.64 -37.77 -12.18
CA THR A 336 -19.91 -37.32 -12.76
C THR A 336 -20.62 -36.32 -11.83
N GLY A 337 -20.96 -35.14 -12.36
CA GLY A 337 -21.57 -34.05 -11.60
C GLY A 337 -20.58 -33.07 -10.95
N GLU A 338 -19.28 -33.36 -11.05
CA GLU A 338 -18.19 -32.56 -10.53
C GLU A 338 -17.45 -31.81 -11.65
N GLN A 339 -16.85 -30.67 -11.33
CA GLN A 339 -16.16 -29.80 -12.29
C GLN A 339 -14.71 -29.59 -11.86
N ILE A 340 -13.81 -29.52 -12.85
CA ILE A 340 -12.40 -29.23 -12.64
C ILE A 340 -12.23 -27.79 -12.15
N ASN A 341 -11.56 -27.64 -11.01
CA ASN A 341 -11.06 -26.36 -10.52
C ASN A 341 -9.53 -26.37 -10.46
N ILE A 342 -8.87 -25.56 -11.29
CA ILE A 342 -7.41 -25.49 -11.41
C ILE A 342 -6.84 -24.59 -10.31
N VAL A 343 -6.25 -25.24 -9.30
CA VAL A 343 -5.58 -24.56 -8.17
C VAL A 343 -4.21 -24.03 -8.61
N PHE A 344 -3.40 -24.86 -9.27
CA PHE A 344 -2.04 -24.48 -9.66
C PHE A 344 -1.68 -25.07 -11.01
N ALA A 345 -0.90 -24.33 -11.79
CA ALA A 345 -0.29 -24.86 -13.00
C ALA A 345 1.06 -24.21 -13.27
N LEU A 346 2.07 -25.01 -13.58
CA LEU A 346 3.42 -24.58 -13.89
C LEU A 346 3.96 -25.37 -15.07
N TYR A 347 4.34 -24.66 -16.12
CA TYR A 347 5.13 -25.14 -17.24
C TYR A 347 6.55 -24.58 -17.13
N GLY A 348 7.54 -25.46 -17.03
CA GLY A 348 8.93 -25.06 -16.84
C GLY A 348 9.81 -26.21 -16.35
N ARG A 349 10.95 -25.87 -15.74
CA ARG A 349 11.88 -26.81 -15.12
C ARG A 349 12.26 -26.28 -13.76
N THR A 350 11.64 -26.80 -12.71
CA THR A 350 11.94 -26.45 -11.31
C THR A 350 12.62 -27.57 -10.54
N PHE A 351 12.76 -28.75 -11.15
CA PHE A 351 13.30 -29.94 -10.51
C PHE A 351 13.96 -30.86 -11.53
N ARG A 352 15.12 -31.46 -11.18
CA ARG A 352 15.86 -32.37 -12.07
C ARG A 352 15.22 -33.74 -12.23
N GLY A 353 14.57 -34.26 -11.19
CA GLY A 353 14.09 -35.66 -11.15
C GLY A 353 12.71 -35.92 -11.78
N ILE A 354 12.02 -34.89 -12.29
CA ILE A 354 10.75 -35.05 -13.03
C ILE A 354 11.08 -34.91 -14.51
N CYS A 355 10.62 -35.83 -15.37
CA CYS A 355 10.84 -35.73 -16.83
C CYS A 355 12.32 -35.54 -17.20
N SER A 356 13.16 -36.48 -16.77
CA SER A 356 14.63 -36.38 -16.80
C SER A 356 15.29 -36.77 -18.14
N ASN A 357 14.49 -37.09 -19.15
CA ASN A 357 14.98 -37.68 -20.41
C ASN A 357 15.53 -36.64 -21.41
N GLY A 358 15.55 -35.36 -21.06
CA GLY A 358 15.98 -34.26 -21.92
C GLY A 358 17.06 -33.36 -21.29
N PRO A 359 17.66 -32.45 -22.07
CA PRO A 359 18.70 -31.53 -21.59
C PRO A 359 18.20 -30.63 -20.44
N ILE A 360 19.03 -30.43 -19.42
CA ILE A 360 18.72 -29.58 -18.26
C ILE A 360 19.91 -28.64 -18.03
N LEU A 361 19.82 -27.40 -18.53
CA LEU A 361 20.84 -26.37 -18.32
C LEU A 361 20.55 -25.56 -17.04
N THR A 362 19.28 -25.39 -16.68
CA THR A 362 18.83 -24.68 -15.48
C THR A 362 17.64 -25.37 -14.81
N THR A 363 17.46 -25.14 -13.51
CA THR A 363 16.25 -25.49 -12.75
C THR A 363 15.50 -24.26 -12.24
N ASP A 364 15.91 -23.07 -12.66
CA ASP A 364 15.18 -21.83 -12.44
C ASP A 364 14.47 -21.42 -13.72
N CYS A 365 13.40 -22.16 -14.04
CA CYS A 365 12.69 -22.01 -15.30
C CYS A 365 11.18 -22.17 -15.09
N ARG A 366 10.43 -21.09 -15.30
CA ARG A 366 8.98 -21.04 -15.10
C ARG A 366 8.31 -20.13 -16.13
N SER A 367 7.28 -20.61 -16.82
CA SER A 367 6.43 -19.75 -17.65
C SER A 367 5.43 -19.00 -16.77
N ARG A 368 5.41 -17.67 -16.88
CA ARG A 368 4.51 -16.76 -16.13
C ARG A 368 3.02 -17.01 -16.43
N ASN A 369 2.68 -17.60 -17.59
CA ASN A 369 1.28 -17.76 -18.06
C ASN A 369 0.75 -19.19 -17.94
N SER A 370 1.50 -20.08 -17.28
CA SER A 370 1.17 -21.51 -17.17
C SER A 370 -0.26 -21.76 -16.70
N ARG A 371 -0.63 -21.11 -15.59
CA ARG A 371 -1.92 -21.29 -14.95
C ARG A 371 -3.08 -20.76 -15.77
N ALA A 372 -2.97 -19.54 -16.29
CA ALA A 372 -3.97 -18.94 -17.18
C ALA A 372 -4.26 -19.85 -18.39
N ARG A 373 -3.20 -20.38 -19.05
CA ARG A 373 -3.34 -21.25 -20.24
C ARG A 373 -4.00 -22.60 -19.95
N VAL A 374 -3.77 -23.17 -18.76
CA VAL A 374 -4.43 -24.41 -18.32
C VAL A 374 -5.89 -24.10 -17.96
N ARG A 375 -6.15 -23.04 -17.19
CA ARG A 375 -7.50 -22.61 -16.80
C ARG A 375 -8.41 -22.38 -18.00
N THR A 376 -7.96 -21.61 -19.01
CA THR A 376 -8.73 -21.38 -20.25
C THR A 376 -9.19 -22.69 -20.92
N ARG A 377 -8.42 -23.77 -20.79
CA ARG A 377 -8.75 -25.06 -21.41
C ARG A 377 -9.58 -25.98 -20.51
N CYS A 378 -9.42 -25.88 -19.20
CA CYS A 378 -9.83 -26.92 -18.26
C CYS A 378 -10.82 -26.50 -17.17
N GLN A 379 -10.81 -25.24 -16.75
CA GLN A 379 -11.65 -24.76 -15.66
C GLN A 379 -13.15 -24.99 -15.96
N GLY A 380 -13.91 -25.44 -14.96
CA GLY A 380 -15.36 -25.63 -15.04
C GLY A 380 -15.81 -26.83 -15.88
N LYS A 381 -14.88 -27.57 -16.51
CA LYS A 381 -15.21 -28.75 -17.33
C LYS A 381 -15.19 -30.02 -16.51
N SER A 382 -15.93 -31.04 -16.94
CA SER A 382 -15.81 -32.39 -16.38
C SER A 382 -14.52 -33.10 -16.81
N SER A 383 -13.94 -32.71 -17.96
CA SER A 383 -12.66 -33.19 -18.46
C SER A 383 -12.03 -32.21 -19.45
N CYS A 384 -10.71 -32.25 -19.59
CA CYS A 384 -9.96 -31.46 -20.58
C CYS A 384 -8.60 -32.11 -20.92
N SER A 385 -7.93 -31.56 -21.93
CA SER A 385 -6.53 -31.87 -22.23
C SER A 385 -5.70 -30.63 -22.58
N VAL A 386 -4.40 -30.66 -22.24
CA VAL A 386 -3.44 -29.58 -22.50
C VAL A 386 -2.07 -30.16 -22.87
N THR A 387 -1.53 -29.77 -24.03
CA THR A 387 -0.18 -30.16 -24.46
C THR A 387 0.88 -29.32 -23.75
N ALA A 388 1.88 -29.98 -23.17
CA ALA A 388 2.98 -29.37 -22.43
C ALA A 388 4.12 -28.94 -23.39
N SER A 389 3.89 -27.90 -24.18
CA SER A 389 4.84 -27.43 -25.20
C SER A 389 5.08 -25.92 -25.15
N SER A 390 6.22 -25.50 -25.69
CA SER A 390 6.56 -24.07 -25.83
C SER A 390 5.61 -23.31 -26.75
N SER A 391 4.92 -24.00 -27.67
CA SER A 391 3.87 -23.41 -28.50
C SER A 391 2.61 -23.02 -27.71
N VAL A 392 2.35 -23.68 -26.58
CA VAL A 392 1.21 -23.38 -25.71
C VAL A 392 1.54 -22.35 -24.64
N PHE A 393 2.75 -22.44 -24.06
CA PHE A 393 3.13 -21.72 -22.85
C PHE A 393 4.25 -20.68 -23.05
N GLY A 394 4.82 -20.58 -24.25
CA GLY A 394 6.09 -19.89 -24.49
C GLY A 394 7.29 -20.74 -24.03
N ASP A 395 8.51 -20.29 -24.38
CA ASP A 395 9.74 -20.95 -23.95
C ASP A 395 10.42 -20.16 -22.82
N PRO A 396 10.18 -20.50 -21.53
CA PRO A 396 10.80 -19.82 -20.41
C PRO A 396 12.29 -20.12 -20.23
N CYS A 397 12.83 -21.16 -20.89
CA CYS A 397 14.25 -21.51 -20.79
C CYS A 397 14.72 -22.31 -22.02
N ALA A 398 15.26 -21.59 -23.00
CA ALA A 398 15.76 -22.20 -24.24
C ALA A 398 16.84 -23.26 -23.95
N GLY A 399 16.76 -24.39 -24.63
CA GLY A 399 17.71 -25.51 -24.48
C GLY A 399 17.55 -26.34 -23.19
N THR A 400 16.62 -25.99 -22.31
CA THR A 400 16.23 -26.82 -21.16
C THR A 400 14.87 -27.45 -21.44
N SER A 401 14.81 -28.77 -21.29
CA SER A 401 13.54 -29.46 -21.43
C SER A 401 12.58 -29.03 -20.33
N LYS A 402 11.26 -29.05 -20.55
CA LYS A 402 10.28 -28.58 -19.56
C LYS A 402 9.29 -29.68 -19.15
N PHE A 403 8.47 -29.40 -18.16
CA PHE A 403 7.31 -30.22 -17.80
C PHE A 403 6.16 -29.32 -17.35
N LEU A 404 4.94 -29.80 -17.55
CA LEU A 404 3.72 -29.22 -17.01
C LEU A 404 3.33 -29.96 -15.73
N VAL A 405 3.11 -29.25 -14.64
CA VAL A 405 2.43 -29.75 -13.44
C VAL A 405 1.14 -28.96 -13.27
N VAL A 406 0.04 -29.68 -13.05
CA VAL A 406 -1.26 -29.10 -12.71
C VAL A 406 -1.74 -29.70 -11.39
N ARG A 407 -2.25 -28.85 -10.49
CA ARG A 407 -3.01 -29.26 -9.30
C ARG A 407 -4.44 -28.77 -9.45
N TYR A 408 -5.41 -29.65 -9.21
CA TYR A 408 -6.83 -29.35 -9.41
C TYR A 408 -7.70 -30.09 -8.38
N THR A 409 -8.89 -29.56 -8.13
CA THR A 409 -9.93 -30.22 -7.32
C THR A 409 -11.17 -30.49 -8.17
N CYS A 410 -12.06 -31.36 -7.67
CA CYS A 410 -13.28 -31.75 -8.38
C CYS A 410 -14.58 -31.30 -7.70
N SER A 411 -14.50 -30.64 -6.55
CA SER A 411 -15.57 -29.81 -6.02
C SER A 411 -15.01 -28.40 -5.82
N GLY A 412 -15.78 -27.37 -6.17
CA GLY A 412 -15.34 -25.97 -6.15
C GLY A 412 -15.71 -25.27 -4.86
N GLY A 413 -14.91 -24.30 -4.41
CA GLY A 413 -15.20 -23.45 -3.25
C GLY A 413 -16.38 -22.49 -3.45
N ARG A 414 -17.25 -22.75 -4.45
CA ARG A 414 -18.41 -21.94 -4.85
C ARG A 414 -18.10 -20.43 -4.89
N GLY A 415 -16.88 -20.09 -5.32
CA GLY A 415 -16.38 -18.72 -5.43
C GLY A 415 -16.18 -18.00 -4.10
N MET A 416 -15.94 -18.71 -2.99
CA MET A 416 -15.69 -18.15 -1.66
C MET A 416 -14.21 -17.82 -1.43
N LEU A 417 -13.94 -16.96 -0.45
CA LEU A 417 -12.63 -16.77 0.16
C LEU A 417 -12.40 -17.79 1.28
N LYS A 418 -11.13 -18.17 1.49
CA LYS A 418 -10.72 -19.01 2.62
C LYS A 418 -11.10 -18.34 3.92
N SER A 419 -11.53 -19.15 4.87
CA SER A 419 -11.82 -18.69 6.22
C SER A 419 -11.51 -19.81 7.20
N ARG A 420 -11.46 -19.47 8.48
CA ARG A 420 -11.39 -20.46 9.57
C ARG A 420 -12.68 -20.41 10.38
N LEU A 421 -13.09 -21.58 10.87
CA LEU A 421 -14.18 -21.65 11.85
C LEU A 421 -13.82 -20.84 13.09
N ASN A 422 -14.82 -20.23 13.72
CA ASN A 422 -14.58 -19.58 15.00
C ASN A 422 -14.26 -20.67 16.05
N PRO A 423 -13.09 -20.59 16.73
CA PRO A 423 -12.66 -21.62 17.65
C PRO A 423 -13.52 -21.74 18.91
N ALA A 424 -14.28 -20.70 19.30
CA ALA A 424 -15.15 -20.76 20.48
C ALA A 424 -16.51 -21.40 20.21
N ASP A 425 -17.10 -21.14 19.04
CA ASP A 425 -18.40 -21.67 18.67
C ASP A 425 -18.50 -21.86 17.15
N ALA A 426 -18.70 -23.10 16.72
CA ALA A 426 -18.87 -23.43 15.31
C ALA A 426 -20.14 -22.80 14.68
N ASN A 427 -21.08 -22.30 15.48
CA ASN A 427 -22.25 -21.57 15.01
C ASN A 427 -21.99 -20.06 14.84
N GLN A 428 -20.90 -19.53 15.38
CA GLN A 428 -20.48 -18.14 15.13
C GLN A 428 -19.86 -17.99 13.75
N LYS A 429 -19.89 -16.76 13.23
CA LYS A 429 -19.38 -16.45 11.91
C LYS A 429 -17.86 -16.66 11.83
N GLU A 430 -17.44 -17.06 10.64
CA GLU A 430 -16.06 -17.35 10.27
C GLU A 430 -15.08 -16.19 10.54
N LEU A 431 -13.81 -16.51 10.75
CA LEU A 431 -12.70 -15.57 10.89
C LEU A 431 -11.80 -15.63 9.66
N LEU A 432 -10.93 -14.63 9.50
CA LEU A 432 -9.87 -14.64 8.47
C LEU A 432 -9.02 -15.91 8.53
N PRO A 433 -8.48 -16.38 7.40
CA PRO A 433 -7.58 -17.54 7.40
C PRO A 433 -6.30 -17.26 8.20
N ALA A 434 -5.67 -18.31 8.71
CA ALA A 434 -4.37 -18.20 9.35
C ALA A 434 -3.27 -17.90 8.32
N ALA A 435 -2.35 -17.01 8.66
CA ALA A 435 -1.13 -16.80 7.90
C ALA A 435 -0.27 -18.08 7.91
N VAL A 436 0.27 -18.45 6.74
CA VAL A 436 1.00 -19.71 6.52
C VAL A 436 2.52 -19.52 6.57
N GLU A 437 3.02 -18.28 6.55
CA GLU A 437 4.45 -17.96 6.45
C GLU A 437 5.09 -17.58 7.80
N GLU A 438 6.35 -18.02 7.98
CA GLU A 438 7.29 -17.45 8.96
C GLU A 438 7.62 -16.01 8.53
N GLY A 439 7.49 -15.03 9.44
CA GLY A 439 7.84 -13.63 9.16
C GLY A 439 6.71 -12.61 9.29
N PHE A 440 5.55 -13.01 9.82
CA PHE A 440 4.61 -12.04 10.38
C PHE A 440 5.05 -11.65 11.80
N ALA A 441 4.85 -10.38 12.14
CA ALA A 441 5.27 -9.82 13.43
C ALA A 441 4.57 -10.42 14.67
N CYS A 442 3.55 -11.27 14.49
CA CYS A 442 2.92 -11.96 15.62
C CYS A 442 3.67 -13.22 16.11
N ASP A 443 4.83 -13.56 15.51
CA ASP A 443 5.72 -14.61 16.02
C ASP A 443 6.31 -14.21 17.39
N GLY A 444 5.86 -14.84 18.48
CA GLY A 444 6.34 -14.59 19.85
C GLY A 444 5.27 -14.30 20.89
N PHE A 445 3.99 -14.20 20.51
CA PHE A 445 2.89 -14.22 21.48
C PHE A 445 2.65 -15.66 21.97
N ASN A 446 2.66 -15.88 23.28
CA ASN A 446 2.69 -17.18 23.99
C ASN A 446 1.45 -18.09 23.80
N GLY A 447 0.69 -17.92 22.72
CA GLY A 447 -0.56 -18.64 22.43
C GLY A 447 -0.45 -19.59 21.24
N SER A 448 -1.52 -20.36 20.99
CA SER A 448 -1.70 -21.16 19.78
C SER A 448 -2.31 -20.37 18.61
N GLU A 449 -2.67 -19.11 18.87
CA GLU A 449 -3.30 -18.19 17.93
C GLU A 449 -2.30 -17.64 16.90
N THR A 450 -2.59 -17.83 15.62
CA THR A 450 -1.76 -17.34 14.51
C THR A 450 -2.31 -16.04 13.91
N CYS A 451 -1.43 -15.26 13.28
CA CYS A 451 -1.82 -14.06 12.54
C CYS A 451 -2.91 -14.37 11.50
N SER A 452 -3.69 -13.35 11.15
CA SER A 452 -4.66 -13.42 10.06
C SER A 452 -4.01 -13.12 8.70
N GLN A 453 -4.53 -13.73 7.64
CA GLN A 453 -4.14 -13.45 6.25
C GLN A 453 -5.30 -12.78 5.50
N ALA A 454 -4.97 -11.76 4.69
CA ALA A 454 -5.91 -11.04 3.83
C ALA A 454 -5.19 -10.55 2.55
N GLY A 455 -5.87 -9.74 1.73
CA GLY A 455 -5.31 -9.13 0.52
C GLY A 455 -4.24 -8.07 0.76
N ASP A 456 -4.12 -7.55 1.98
CA ASP A 456 -3.09 -6.61 2.40
C ASP A 456 -2.30 -7.15 3.60
N VAL A 457 -0.98 -6.94 3.57
CA VAL A 457 -0.04 -7.49 4.57
C VAL A 457 -0.22 -6.88 5.96
N ARG A 458 -0.79 -5.68 6.05
CA ARG A 458 -0.96 -4.90 7.29
C ARG A 458 -2.23 -5.27 8.07
N VAL A 459 -2.94 -6.32 7.66
CA VAL A 459 -4.21 -6.76 8.28
C VAL A 459 -4.13 -6.98 9.79
N ASN A 460 -2.94 -7.29 10.32
CA ASN A 460 -2.72 -7.56 11.74
C ASN A 460 -2.21 -6.34 12.53
N GLU A 461 -2.06 -5.17 11.91
CA GLU A 461 -1.49 -3.97 12.54
C GLU A 461 -2.18 -3.67 13.86
N GLN A 462 -3.52 -3.69 13.88
CA GLN A 462 -4.32 -3.54 15.10
C GLN A 462 -5.70 -4.20 14.98
N PRO A 463 -6.36 -4.55 16.11
CA PRO A 463 -7.57 -5.40 16.11
C PRO A 463 -8.80 -4.84 15.38
N GLY A 464 -9.00 -3.52 15.38
CA GLY A 464 -10.06 -2.85 14.63
C GLY A 464 -9.91 -3.03 13.12
N LEU A 465 -8.68 -2.96 12.59
CA LEU A 465 -8.39 -3.21 11.19
C LEU A 465 -8.65 -4.67 10.83
N THR A 466 -8.14 -5.61 11.62
CA THR A 466 -8.42 -7.05 11.42
C THR A 466 -9.92 -7.35 11.44
N SER A 467 -10.68 -6.64 12.29
CA SER A 467 -12.13 -6.77 12.37
C SER A 467 -12.84 -6.25 11.10
N MET A 468 -12.36 -5.16 10.49
CA MET A 468 -12.85 -4.68 9.20
C MET A 468 -12.56 -5.67 8.05
N HIS A 469 -11.33 -6.21 7.98
CA HIS A 469 -11.04 -7.27 7.00
C HIS A 469 -11.94 -8.51 7.21
N THR A 470 -12.20 -8.87 8.47
CA THR A 470 -13.10 -9.98 8.81
C THR A 470 -14.53 -9.74 8.31
N VAL A 471 -15.09 -8.54 8.47
CA VAL A 471 -16.46 -8.27 8.03
C VAL A 471 -16.61 -8.29 6.51
N PHE A 472 -15.60 -7.80 5.77
CA PHE A 472 -15.64 -7.82 4.31
C PHE A 472 -15.36 -9.21 3.71
N LEU A 473 -14.56 -10.05 4.37
CA LEU A 473 -14.48 -11.49 4.07
C LEU A 473 -15.86 -12.15 4.18
N ARG A 474 -16.54 -11.92 5.32
CA ARG A 474 -17.88 -12.48 5.58
C ARG A 474 -18.89 -12.00 4.54
N GLU A 475 -18.84 -10.71 4.16
CA GLU A 475 -19.74 -10.16 3.15
C GLU A 475 -19.52 -10.81 1.77
N HIS A 476 -18.26 -11.03 1.37
CA HIS A 476 -17.95 -11.80 0.17
C HIS A 476 -18.56 -13.20 0.25
N ASN A 477 -18.26 -13.96 1.30
CA ASN A 477 -18.73 -15.34 1.42
C ASN A 477 -20.27 -15.43 1.49
N ARG A 478 -20.94 -14.45 2.11
CA ARG A 478 -22.41 -14.33 2.14
C ARG A 478 -22.99 -14.15 0.74
N ILE A 479 -22.44 -13.21 -0.04
CA ILE A 479 -22.89 -12.95 -1.43
C ILE A 479 -22.58 -14.16 -2.32
N ALA A 480 -21.37 -14.71 -2.27
CA ALA A 480 -20.94 -15.85 -3.09
C ALA A 480 -21.86 -17.07 -2.88
N ARG A 481 -22.17 -17.42 -1.62
CA ARG A 481 -23.12 -18.50 -1.30
C ARG A 481 -24.48 -18.25 -1.93
N ARG A 482 -25.00 -17.02 -1.87
CA ARG A 482 -26.31 -16.68 -2.42
C ARG A 482 -26.31 -16.69 -3.95
N LEU A 483 -25.27 -16.18 -4.60
CA LEU A 483 -25.14 -16.20 -6.06
C LEU A 483 -25.01 -17.63 -6.58
N SER A 484 -24.23 -18.49 -5.92
CA SER A 484 -24.14 -19.91 -6.27
C SER A 484 -25.47 -20.65 -6.16
N GLN A 485 -26.33 -20.28 -5.20
CA GLN A 485 -27.69 -20.84 -5.09
C GLN A 485 -28.63 -20.34 -6.20
N LEU A 486 -28.56 -19.04 -6.51
CA LEU A 486 -29.41 -18.43 -7.55
C LEU A 486 -29.02 -18.88 -8.96
N ASN A 487 -27.73 -19.13 -9.18
CA ASN A 487 -27.14 -19.48 -10.47
C ASN A 487 -26.38 -20.82 -10.41
N PRO A 488 -27.08 -21.97 -10.33
CA PRO A 488 -26.43 -23.28 -10.19
C PRO A 488 -25.50 -23.69 -11.35
N ARG A 489 -25.56 -22.96 -12.48
CA ARG A 489 -24.72 -23.19 -13.68
C ARG A 489 -23.43 -22.38 -13.68
N TRP A 490 -23.29 -21.38 -12.80
CA TRP A 490 -22.06 -20.62 -12.69
C TRP A 490 -20.95 -21.48 -12.09
N ASP A 491 -19.76 -21.40 -12.67
CA ASP A 491 -18.57 -22.02 -12.11
C ASP A 491 -17.99 -21.19 -10.96
N ASP A 492 -16.97 -21.74 -10.29
CA ASP A 492 -16.30 -21.11 -9.15
C ASP A 492 -15.76 -19.70 -9.46
N ASP A 493 -15.20 -19.52 -10.66
CA ASP A 493 -14.63 -18.25 -11.09
C ASP A 493 -15.69 -17.19 -11.33
N ARG A 494 -16.79 -17.55 -12.01
CA ARG A 494 -17.89 -16.63 -12.26
C ARG A 494 -18.47 -16.14 -10.94
N VAL A 495 -18.72 -17.03 -9.98
CA VAL A 495 -19.22 -16.64 -8.66
C VAL A 495 -18.21 -15.73 -7.94
N PHE A 496 -16.93 -16.10 -7.93
CA PHE A 496 -15.89 -15.32 -7.26
C PHE A 496 -15.75 -13.91 -7.85
N PHE A 497 -15.58 -13.78 -9.16
CA PHE A 497 -15.34 -12.50 -9.81
C PHE A 497 -16.58 -11.61 -9.84
N GLU A 498 -17.79 -12.18 -9.95
CA GLU A 498 -19.02 -11.40 -9.80
C GLU A 498 -19.18 -10.90 -8.36
N THR A 499 -18.89 -11.75 -7.37
CA THR A 499 -18.91 -11.35 -5.95
C THR A 499 -17.87 -10.26 -5.67
N ARG A 500 -16.63 -10.41 -6.15
CA ARG A 500 -15.56 -9.40 -6.05
C ARG A 500 -16.00 -8.08 -6.67
N LYS A 501 -16.66 -8.12 -7.84
CA LYS A 501 -17.18 -6.93 -8.51
C LYS A 501 -18.26 -6.22 -7.69
N ILE A 502 -19.19 -6.98 -7.07
CA ILE A 502 -20.20 -6.42 -6.15
C ILE A 502 -19.53 -5.81 -4.92
N VAL A 503 -18.62 -6.51 -4.25
CA VAL A 503 -17.94 -5.99 -3.04
C VAL A 503 -17.11 -4.75 -3.35
N GLY A 504 -16.39 -4.71 -4.48
CA GLY A 504 -15.70 -3.50 -4.93
C GLY A 504 -16.67 -2.33 -5.15
N ALA A 505 -17.85 -2.58 -5.74
CA ALA A 505 -18.89 -1.57 -5.88
C ALA A 505 -19.47 -1.10 -4.53
N LEU A 506 -19.60 -1.99 -3.55
CA LEU A 506 -20.00 -1.64 -2.19
C LEU A 506 -18.94 -0.76 -1.52
N MET A 507 -17.66 -1.08 -1.65
CA MET A 507 -16.57 -0.22 -1.16
C MET A 507 -16.61 1.16 -1.82
N GLN A 508 -16.72 1.24 -3.15
CA GLN A 508 -16.88 2.52 -3.86
C GLN A 508 -18.10 3.32 -3.37
N LYS A 509 -19.25 2.65 -3.17
CA LYS A 509 -20.46 3.30 -2.68
C LYS A 509 -20.30 3.84 -1.25
N ILE A 510 -19.68 3.06 -0.35
CA ILE A 510 -19.47 3.47 1.05
C ILE A 510 -18.46 4.61 1.11
N THR A 511 -17.33 4.51 0.40
CA THR A 511 -16.31 5.55 0.33
C THR A 511 -16.90 6.90 -0.11
N TYR A 512 -17.60 6.94 -1.25
CA TYR A 512 -18.06 8.22 -1.81
C TYR A 512 -19.41 8.69 -1.25
N GLY A 513 -20.23 7.77 -0.75
CA GLY A 513 -21.58 8.04 -0.27
C GLY A 513 -21.71 8.20 1.24
N GLU A 514 -20.79 7.65 2.03
CA GLU A 514 -20.86 7.64 3.49
C GLU A 514 -19.60 8.24 4.13
N ASP A 515 -18.39 7.80 3.74
CA ASP A 515 -17.13 8.20 4.39
C ASP A 515 -16.62 9.60 3.96
N LEU A 516 -16.38 9.82 2.66
CA LEU A 516 -15.86 11.10 2.15
C LEU A 516 -16.69 12.34 2.52
N PRO A 517 -18.05 12.29 2.63
CA PRO A 517 -18.82 13.39 3.18
C PRO A 517 -18.35 13.86 4.56
N HIS A 518 -18.00 12.94 5.46
CA HIS A 518 -17.50 13.25 6.81
C HIS A 518 -16.05 13.72 6.81
N VAL A 519 -15.25 13.26 5.84
CA VAL A 519 -13.85 13.69 5.68
C VAL A 519 -13.78 15.09 5.09
N LEU A 520 -14.44 15.32 3.95
CA LEU A 520 -14.24 16.50 3.12
C LEU A 520 -15.24 17.63 3.38
N GLY A 521 -16.40 17.32 3.96
CA GLY A 521 -17.50 18.27 4.08
C GLY A 521 -18.18 18.58 2.72
N PRO A 522 -19.35 19.25 2.76
CA PRO A 522 -20.21 19.45 1.59
C PRO A 522 -19.56 20.29 0.48
N ASP A 523 -18.74 21.29 0.84
CA ASP A 523 -18.14 22.22 -0.11
C ASP A 523 -17.11 21.51 -1.01
N ALA A 524 -16.20 20.72 -0.42
CA ALA A 524 -15.23 19.96 -1.18
C ALA A 524 -15.89 18.80 -1.95
N MET A 525 -16.89 18.12 -1.37
CA MET A 525 -17.68 17.11 -2.10
C MET A 525 -18.31 17.69 -3.37
N THR A 526 -18.82 18.92 -3.30
CA THR A 526 -19.39 19.64 -4.44
C THR A 526 -18.30 20.07 -5.43
N LYS A 527 -17.25 20.74 -4.95
CA LYS A 527 -16.12 21.25 -5.76
C LYS A 527 -15.46 20.16 -6.61
N PHE A 528 -15.30 18.96 -6.03
CA PHE A 528 -14.64 17.84 -6.69
C PHE A 528 -15.60 16.86 -7.37
N HIS A 529 -16.92 17.13 -7.36
CA HIS A 529 -17.96 16.29 -7.96
C HIS A 529 -17.93 14.85 -7.44
N LEU A 530 -17.90 14.70 -6.11
CA LEU A 530 -17.77 13.39 -5.45
C LEU A 530 -19.11 12.80 -5.01
N THR A 531 -20.18 13.61 -4.98
CA THR A 531 -21.53 13.14 -4.66
C THR A 531 -22.02 12.09 -5.68
N LEU A 532 -22.53 10.96 -5.16
CA LEU A 532 -23.06 9.86 -5.96
C LEU A 532 -24.42 10.22 -6.60
N LEU A 533 -24.74 9.60 -7.73
CA LEU A 533 -26.04 9.77 -8.36
C LEU A 533 -27.10 8.96 -7.61
N GLN A 534 -28.30 9.51 -7.50
CA GLN A 534 -29.43 8.81 -6.88
C GLN A 534 -30.09 7.79 -7.82
N SER A 535 -29.97 7.99 -9.14
CA SER A 535 -30.49 7.08 -10.16
C SER A 535 -29.71 7.24 -11.47
N GLY A 536 -29.91 6.31 -12.41
CA GLY A 536 -29.22 6.32 -13.70
C GLY A 536 -27.74 5.92 -13.62
N PHE A 537 -27.00 6.18 -14.70
CA PHE A 537 -25.58 5.85 -14.84
C PHE A 537 -24.72 7.11 -14.82
N PHE A 538 -23.50 6.97 -14.32
CA PHE A 538 -22.48 8.01 -14.39
C PHE A 538 -21.92 8.10 -15.81
N SER A 539 -21.85 9.30 -16.35
CA SER A 539 -21.33 9.57 -17.70
C SER A 539 -20.02 10.37 -17.68
N GLY A 540 -19.32 10.40 -16.54
CA GLY A 540 -18.12 11.21 -16.34
C GLY A 540 -16.81 10.43 -16.38
N TYR A 541 -16.82 9.16 -16.82
CA TYR A 541 -15.58 8.43 -17.11
C TYR A 541 -14.81 9.14 -18.23
N ASP A 542 -13.53 9.38 -18.01
CA ASP A 542 -12.65 10.10 -18.93
C ASP A 542 -11.30 9.37 -19.00
N ALA A 543 -11.00 8.78 -20.16
CA ALA A 543 -9.77 8.04 -20.39
C ALA A 543 -8.51 8.94 -20.42
N SER A 544 -8.64 10.26 -20.45
CA SER A 544 -7.51 11.19 -20.31
C SER A 544 -7.14 11.47 -18.85
N VAL A 545 -8.00 11.11 -17.89
CA VAL A 545 -7.74 11.28 -16.46
C VAL A 545 -6.81 10.16 -15.98
N ASN A 546 -5.72 10.56 -15.33
CA ASN A 546 -4.77 9.63 -14.72
C ASN A 546 -5.17 9.34 -13.25
N PRO A 547 -5.66 8.13 -12.93
CA PRO A 547 -6.08 7.75 -11.58
C PRO A 547 -4.94 7.38 -10.63
N THR A 548 -3.68 7.31 -11.09
CA THR A 548 -2.55 6.90 -10.23
C THR A 548 -2.50 7.74 -8.94
N ILE A 549 -2.31 7.07 -7.80
CA ILE A 549 -2.18 7.73 -6.50
C ILE A 549 -1.02 8.71 -6.53
N SER A 550 -1.28 9.93 -6.09
CA SER A 550 -0.25 10.96 -5.98
C SER A 550 0.63 10.76 -4.77
N ASN A 551 1.91 11.12 -4.89
CA ASN A 551 2.89 10.94 -3.83
C ASN A 551 2.49 11.69 -2.55
N VAL A 552 2.02 12.94 -2.67
CA VAL A 552 1.56 13.74 -1.54
C VAL A 552 0.34 13.16 -0.84
N PHE A 553 -0.55 12.49 -1.59
CA PHE A 553 -1.72 11.82 -1.02
C PHE A 553 -1.30 10.66 -0.11
N ALA A 554 -0.52 9.71 -0.65
CA ALA A 554 -0.07 8.52 0.08
C ALA A 554 0.90 8.84 1.24
N THR A 555 1.69 9.90 1.09
CA THR A 555 2.81 10.18 2.00
C THR A 555 2.44 11.19 3.10
N ALA A 556 1.44 12.05 2.86
CA ALA A 556 1.07 13.10 3.82
C ALA A 556 -0.44 13.25 3.98
N ALA A 557 -1.17 13.61 2.92
CA ALA A 557 -2.55 14.08 3.06
C ALA A 557 -3.50 13.02 3.60
N TYR A 558 -3.42 11.77 3.12
CA TYR A 558 -4.30 10.69 3.57
C TYR A 558 -3.86 10.05 4.90
N ARG A 559 -2.75 10.53 5.49
CA ARG A 559 -2.30 10.16 6.84
C ARG A 559 -2.96 10.99 7.94
N PHE A 560 -3.90 11.87 7.59
CA PHE A 560 -4.68 12.66 8.55
C PHE A 560 -5.37 11.78 9.60
N GLY A 561 -5.76 10.55 9.23
CA GLY A 561 -6.40 9.60 10.13
C GLY A 561 -5.59 9.29 11.39
N HIS A 562 -4.26 9.49 11.37
CA HIS A 562 -3.41 9.29 12.54
C HIS A 562 -3.70 10.24 13.71
N SER A 563 -4.27 11.43 13.46
CA SER A 563 -4.73 12.32 14.55
C SER A 563 -6.10 11.93 15.11
N LEU A 564 -6.86 11.10 14.39
CA LEU A 564 -8.21 10.66 14.78
C LEU A 564 -8.20 9.43 15.71
N VAL A 565 -7.04 8.78 15.87
CA VAL A 565 -6.89 7.52 16.61
C VAL A 565 -7.03 7.71 18.12
N GLN A 566 -7.79 6.83 18.76
CA GLN A 566 -7.91 6.76 20.22
C GLN A 566 -6.88 5.81 20.85
N ASN A 567 -6.42 6.13 22.06
CA ASN A 567 -5.56 5.24 22.89
C ASN A 567 -6.27 3.93 23.32
N LEU A 568 -7.61 3.92 23.28
CA LEU A 568 -8.45 2.80 23.66
C LEU A 568 -9.41 2.44 22.52
N LEU A 569 -9.58 1.16 22.23
CA LEU A 569 -10.68 0.66 21.41
C LEU A 569 -11.75 0.09 22.34
N LEU A 570 -12.93 0.72 22.36
CA LEU A 570 -14.05 0.21 23.14
C LEU A 570 -14.63 -1.05 22.49
N ARG A 571 -15.19 -1.92 23.33
CA ARG A 571 -15.91 -3.13 22.89
C ARG A 571 -17.33 -3.02 23.37
N PHE A 572 -18.27 -3.30 22.50
CA PHE A 572 -19.69 -3.30 22.85
C PHE A 572 -20.22 -4.73 22.87
N THR A 573 -21.35 -4.97 23.54
CA THR A 573 -22.10 -6.25 23.58
C THR A 573 -23.27 -6.22 22.56
N PRO A 574 -23.89 -7.37 22.23
CA PRO A 574 -24.97 -7.42 21.23
C PRO A 574 -26.20 -6.55 21.56
N ASP A 575 -26.45 -6.34 22.85
CA ASP A 575 -27.44 -5.40 23.40
C ASP A 575 -26.91 -3.95 23.48
N ASN A 576 -25.80 -3.67 22.78
CA ASN A 576 -25.30 -2.34 22.51
C ASN A 576 -24.81 -1.59 23.77
N GLN A 577 -24.37 -2.33 24.79
CA GLN A 577 -23.75 -1.82 26.01
C GLN A 577 -22.23 -1.86 25.90
N ASP A 578 -21.55 -0.93 26.55
CA ASP A 578 -20.09 -0.99 26.74
C ASP A 578 -19.74 -2.20 27.61
N SER A 579 -18.87 -3.08 27.12
CA SER A 579 -18.41 -4.27 27.85
C SER A 579 -17.53 -3.92 29.07
N ARG A 580 -17.11 -2.65 29.20
CA ARG A 580 -16.21 -2.11 30.23
C ARG A 580 -14.83 -2.75 30.23
N CYS A 581 -14.44 -3.36 29.13
CA CYS A 581 -13.13 -3.98 28.94
C CYS A 581 -12.52 -3.50 27.60
N PRO A 582 -12.05 -2.24 27.55
CA PRO A 582 -11.45 -1.68 26.35
C PRO A 582 -10.09 -2.32 26.05
N ILE A 583 -9.70 -2.28 24.78
CA ILE A 583 -8.37 -2.70 24.32
C ILE A 583 -7.46 -1.47 24.34
N GLN A 584 -6.31 -1.57 24.99
CA GLN A 584 -5.30 -0.50 24.98
C GLN A 584 -4.43 -0.62 23.73
N LEU A 585 -4.43 0.41 22.88
CA LEU A 585 -3.81 0.35 21.55
C LEU A 585 -2.31 0.02 21.61
N GLY A 586 -1.55 0.67 22.51
CA GLY A 586 -0.11 0.39 22.69
C GLY A 586 0.23 -1.04 23.12
N LEU A 587 -0.74 -1.85 23.56
CA LEU A 587 -0.59 -3.28 23.89
C LEU A 587 -1.14 -4.21 22.80
N ALA A 588 -1.82 -3.67 21.80
CA ALA A 588 -2.66 -4.42 20.87
C ALA A 588 -2.04 -4.57 19.48
N PHE A 589 -1.00 -3.82 19.15
CA PHE A 589 -0.33 -3.93 17.85
C PHE A 589 0.16 -5.36 17.62
N PHE A 590 -0.20 -5.95 16.48
CA PHE A 590 0.13 -7.34 16.10
C PHE A 590 -0.28 -8.41 17.12
N ASN A 591 -1.19 -8.09 18.03
CA ASN A 591 -1.65 -9.03 19.04
C ASN A 591 -2.97 -9.69 18.58
N PRO A 592 -2.93 -10.93 18.05
CA PRO A 592 -4.11 -11.58 17.53
C PRO A 592 -5.12 -11.97 18.62
N SER A 593 -4.71 -12.03 19.90
CA SER A 593 -5.55 -12.54 21.00
C SER A 593 -6.90 -11.83 21.10
N HIS A 594 -6.96 -10.52 20.82
CA HIS A 594 -8.20 -9.75 20.87
C HIS A 594 -9.25 -10.20 19.84
N ILE A 595 -8.81 -10.75 18.70
CA ILE A 595 -9.70 -11.29 17.67
C ILE A 595 -10.26 -12.64 18.09
N PHE A 596 -9.48 -13.42 18.83
CA PHE A 596 -9.86 -14.75 19.33
C PHE A 596 -10.51 -14.73 20.71
N ASP A 597 -10.52 -13.58 21.38
CA ASP A 597 -11.15 -13.35 22.68
C ASP A 597 -12.68 -13.30 22.54
N ASN A 598 -13.27 -14.49 22.47
CA ASN A 598 -14.69 -14.71 22.25
C ASN A 598 -15.53 -14.41 23.50
N ASP A 599 -14.97 -14.53 24.71
CA ASP A 599 -15.65 -14.14 25.95
C ASP A 599 -16.00 -12.65 25.93
N GLN A 600 -15.16 -11.85 25.27
CA GLN A 600 -15.39 -10.43 25.05
C GLN A 600 -16.03 -10.11 23.69
N GLY A 601 -16.48 -11.13 22.95
CA GLY A 601 -17.21 -10.99 21.68
C GLY A 601 -16.34 -10.75 20.43
N GLY A 602 -15.04 -11.06 20.50
CA GLY A 602 -14.13 -11.13 19.35
C GLY A 602 -14.15 -9.87 18.47
N PRO A 603 -14.07 -10.01 17.12
CA PRO A 603 -14.11 -8.87 16.20
C PRO A 603 -15.46 -8.13 16.20
N ASP A 604 -16.56 -8.80 16.50
CA ASP A 604 -17.90 -8.21 16.42
C ASP A 604 -18.14 -7.17 17.52
N SER A 605 -17.59 -7.42 18.71
CA SER A 605 -17.60 -6.45 19.80
C SER A 605 -16.80 -5.19 19.47
N ILE A 606 -15.69 -5.34 18.75
CA ILE A 606 -14.80 -4.25 18.32
C ILE A 606 -15.50 -3.43 17.25
N LEU A 607 -16.09 -4.07 16.25
CA LEU A 607 -16.90 -3.40 15.22
C LEU A 607 -18.04 -2.59 15.83
N ARG A 608 -18.80 -3.17 16.76
CA ARG A 608 -19.86 -2.44 17.47
C ARG A 608 -19.29 -1.26 18.26
N GLY A 609 -18.13 -1.42 18.89
CA GLY A 609 -17.40 -0.34 19.55
C GLY A 609 -16.99 0.80 18.61
N LEU A 610 -16.45 0.49 17.43
CA LEU A 610 -16.07 1.49 16.43
C LEU A 610 -17.25 2.34 15.95
N THR A 611 -18.45 1.76 15.88
CA THR A 611 -19.69 2.51 15.55
C THR A 611 -20.24 3.33 16.72
N ALA A 612 -19.78 3.14 17.95
CA ALA A 612 -20.35 3.76 19.14
C ALA A 612 -19.41 4.77 19.81
N GLN A 613 -18.11 4.48 19.76
CA GLN A 613 -17.04 5.30 20.30
C GLN A 613 -16.80 6.50 19.40
N ALA A 614 -16.58 7.68 19.99
CA ALA A 614 -16.10 8.84 19.24
C ALA A 614 -14.61 8.71 18.88
N GLN A 615 -14.22 9.13 17.68
CA GLN A 615 -12.80 9.34 17.36
C GLN A 615 -12.20 10.51 18.14
N GLN A 616 -10.87 10.65 18.11
CA GLN A 616 -10.25 11.94 18.43
C GLN A 616 -10.67 12.99 17.39
N ASP A 617 -10.66 14.25 17.80
CA ASP A 617 -10.96 15.38 16.93
C ASP A 617 -9.79 15.59 15.95
N PHE A 618 -10.09 16.17 14.78
CA PHE A 618 -9.03 16.52 13.85
C PHE A 618 -8.30 17.77 14.34
N ASP A 619 -7.07 17.60 14.78
CA ASP A 619 -6.14 18.68 15.07
C ASP A 619 -4.69 18.17 15.07
N ARG A 620 -3.76 19.00 15.55
CA ARG A 620 -2.34 18.65 15.65
C ARG A 620 -2.04 17.58 16.70
N PHE A 621 -2.96 17.17 17.56
CA PHE A 621 -2.65 16.23 18.65
C PHE A 621 -2.60 14.79 18.15
N MET A 622 -1.76 13.98 18.78
CA MET A 622 -1.64 12.55 18.48
C MET A 622 -1.38 11.78 19.76
N VAL A 623 -2.05 10.64 19.87
CA VAL A 623 -2.01 9.82 21.09
C VAL A 623 -0.65 9.17 21.32
N SER A 624 -0.26 9.01 22.59
CA SER A 624 1.05 8.46 22.99
C SER A 624 1.29 7.03 22.51
N SER A 625 0.22 6.24 22.31
CA SER A 625 0.37 4.91 21.70
C SER A 625 0.95 4.95 20.29
N LEU A 626 0.84 6.09 19.58
CA LEU A 626 1.43 6.29 18.25
C LEU A 626 2.73 7.09 18.28
N THR A 627 2.90 8.04 19.20
CA THR A 627 4.10 8.92 19.23
C THR A 627 5.22 8.41 20.13
N LYS A 628 4.98 7.34 20.91
CA LYS A 628 5.96 6.78 21.87
C LYS A 628 6.03 5.25 21.85
N GLN A 629 4.88 4.59 21.70
CA GLN A 629 4.76 3.13 21.89
C GLN A 629 4.51 2.37 20.59
N LEU A 630 4.64 3.01 19.42
CA LEU A 630 4.33 2.37 18.14
C LEU A 630 5.19 1.11 18.00
N PHE A 631 4.52 -0.04 17.94
CA PHE A 631 5.13 -1.36 17.78
C PHE A 631 6.17 -1.72 18.85
N ALA A 632 6.05 -1.17 20.06
CA ALA A 632 6.99 -1.42 21.15
C ALA A 632 7.18 -2.92 21.44
N VAL A 633 8.42 -3.34 21.70
CA VAL A 633 8.77 -4.72 22.08
C VAL A 633 9.55 -4.72 23.40
N PRO A 634 8.99 -5.29 24.49
CA PRO A 634 7.65 -5.87 24.60
C PRO A 634 6.53 -4.81 24.45
N PRO A 635 5.30 -5.22 24.10
CA PRO A 635 4.17 -4.30 23.93
C PRO A 635 3.94 -3.38 25.13
N GLY A 636 3.60 -2.12 24.86
CA GLY A 636 3.36 -1.07 25.87
C GLY A 636 4.60 -0.52 26.58
N SER A 637 5.81 -0.98 26.24
CA SER A 637 7.05 -0.41 26.77
C SER A 637 7.45 0.90 26.06
N ASP A 638 8.42 1.62 26.64
CA ASP A 638 9.00 2.84 26.05
C ASP A 638 10.04 2.53 24.92
N ARG A 639 10.03 1.31 24.39
CA ARG A 639 10.87 0.84 23.28
C ARG A 639 10.14 0.86 21.94
N GLY A 640 9.16 1.74 21.79
CA GLY A 640 8.40 1.94 20.56
C GLY A 640 9.04 2.95 19.62
N LEU A 641 8.33 3.21 18.52
CA LEU A 641 8.66 4.25 17.55
C LEU A 641 7.69 5.44 17.70
N ASP A 642 7.97 6.50 16.94
CA ASP A 642 7.15 7.71 16.86
C ASP A 642 6.56 7.84 15.44
N LEU A 643 5.27 7.55 15.28
CA LEU A 643 4.57 7.60 13.99
C LEU A 643 4.56 9.00 13.38
N ALA A 644 4.46 10.05 14.20
CA ALA A 644 4.45 11.42 13.69
C ALA A 644 5.83 11.80 13.14
N ALA A 645 6.90 11.46 13.87
CA ALA A 645 8.27 11.62 13.39
C ALA A 645 8.54 10.80 12.11
N LEU A 646 8.03 9.55 12.04
CA LEU A 646 8.12 8.72 10.84
C LEU A 646 7.40 9.36 9.65
N ASN A 647 6.21 9.96 9.82
CA ASN A 647 5.48 10.64 8.75
C ASN A 647 6.25 11.85 8.21
N ILE A 648 6.81 12.66 9.11
CA ILE A 648 7.65 13.82 8.73
C ILE A 648 8.89 13.36 7.97
N GLN A 649 9.62 12.39 8.51
CA GLN A 649 10.83 11.88 7.89
C GLN A 649 10.55 11.22 6.53
N ARG A 650 9.43 10.50 6.40
CA ARG A 650 8.96 9.90 5.14
C ARG A 650 8.60 10.96 4.09
N GLY A 651 7.97 12.07 4.49
CA GLY A 651 7.73 13.21 3.59
C GLY A 651 9.03 13.78 3.00
N ARG A 652 10.08 13.90 3.80
CA ARG A 652 11.42 14.34 3.37
C ARG A 652 12.12 13.30 2.49
N ASP A 653 12.04 12.01 2.84
CA ASP A 653 12.55 10.89 2.02
C ASP A 653 11.91 10.85 0.62
N HIS A 654 10.62 11.16 0.55
CA HIS A 654 9.87 11.22 -0.69
C HIS A 654 10.10 12.52 -1.47
N GLY A 655 10.86 13.48 -0.94
CA GLY A 655 11.10 14.77 -1.61
C GLY A 655 9.81 15.55 -1.82
N LEU A 656 8.90 15.56 -0.83
CA LEU A 656 7.74 16.42 -0.88
C LEU A 656 8.17 17.89 -0.69
N PRO A 657 7.74 18.82 -1.56
CA PRO A 657 7.85 20.24 -1.29
C PRO A 657 7.20 20.63 0.04
N GLY A 658 7.68 21.71 0.66
CA GLY A 658 7.11 22.25 1.90
C GLY A 658 5.63 22.63 1.79
N TYR A 659 4.95 22.67 2.93
CA TYR A 659 3.50 22.91 3.08
C TYR A 659 2.98 24.10 2.25
N ASN A 660 3.71 25.20 2.22
CA ASN A 660 3.29 26.42 1.53
C ASN A 660 3.17 26.25 -0.01
N ALA A 661 3.95 25.34 -0.61
CA ALA A 661 3.82 25.00 -2.03
C ALA A 661 2.51 24.26 -2.32
N TRP A 662 2.03 23.44 -1.38
CA TRP A 662 0.77 22.72 -1.50
C TRP A 662 -0.44 23.60 -1.25
N ARG A 663 -0.34 24.58 -0.33
CA ARG A 663 -1.32 25.65 -0.18
C ARG A 663 -1.54 26.38 -1.52
N GLU A 664 -0.46 26.83 -2.14
CA GLU A 664 -0.52 27.50 -3.45
C GLU A 664 -1.10 26.61 -4.55
N LYS A 665 -0.69 25.33 -4.60
CA LYS A 665 -1.28 24.33 -5.51
C LYS A 665 -2.80 24.21 -5.35
N CYS A 666 -3.29 24.38 -4.12
CA CYS A 666 -4.71 24.32 -3.76
C CYS A 666 -5.44 25.66 -3.88
N GLY A 667 -4.78 26.70 -4.36
CA GLY A 667 -5.34 28.04 -4.57
C GLY A 667 -5.40 28.89 -3.29
N LEU A 668 -4.72 28.47 -2.22
CA LEU A 668 -4.57 29.26 -1.00
C LEU A 668 -3.38 30.23 -1.14
N PRO A 669 -3.43 31.42 -0.52
CA PRO A 669 -2.33 32.38 -0.59
C PRO A 669 -1.04 31.82 0.02
N ARG A 670 0.09 31.99 -0.65
CA ARG A 670 1.40 31.68 -0.08
C ARG A 670 1.67 32.60 1.12
N ALA A 671 1.98 32.03 2.29
CA ALA A 671 2.35 32.81 3.47
C ALA A 671 3.85 33.18 3.45
N ASN A 672 4.19 34.39 3.88
CA ASN A 672 5.57 34.86 4.00
C ASN A 672 6.09 34.82 5.44
N ASN A 673 5.20 34.66 6.41
CA ASN A 673 5.49 34.54 7.83
C ASN A 673 4.38 33.73 8.52
N PHE A 674 4.62 33.29 9.76
CA PHE A 674 3.69 32.42 10.48
C PHE A 674 2.36 33.09 10.79
N ASP A 675 2.30 34.43 10.89
CA ASP A 675 1.06 35.15 11.16
C ASP A 675 0.11 35.18 9.94
N GLU A 676 0.64 35.14 8.73
CA GLU A 676 -0.15 35.02 7.49
C GLU A 676 -0.86 33.65 7.35
N LEU A 677 -0.58 32.68 8.22
CA LEU A 677 -1.32 31.41 8.31
C LEU A 677 -2.59 31.51 9.15
N ALA A 678 -2.93 32.68 9.70
CA ALA A 678 -4.04 32.83 10.66
C ALA A 678 -5.43 32.50 10.09
N PHE A 679 -5.60 32.44 8.77
CA PHE A 679 -6.87 32.07 8.16
C PHE A 679 -7.11 30.56 8.22
N GLU A 680 -6.11 29.76 7.83
CA GLU A 680 -6.21 28.29 7.87
C GLU A 680 -5.85 27.72 9.25
N ILE A 681 -5.02 28.43 10.02
CA ILE A 681 -4.59 28.06 11.39
C ILE A 681 -4.95 29.20 12.35
N PRO A 682 -6.22 29.36 12.76
CA PRO A 682 -6.63 30.48 13.59
C PRO A 682 -5.99 30.48 14.98
N ASP A 683 -5.73 29.30 15.55
CA ASP A 683 -5.08 29.16 16.86
C ASP A 683 -3.66 29.75 16.85
N CYS A 684 -3.49 30.87 17.56
CA CYS A 684 -2.21 31.56 17.65
C CYS A 684 -1.15 30.72 18.39
N PHE A 685 -1.54 29.83 19.31
CA PHE A 685 -0.57 28.99 20.02
C PHE A 685 0.04 27.94 19.09
N THR A 686 -0.77 27.33 18.23
CA THR A 686 -0.30 26.42 17.17
C THR A 686 0.65 27.13 16.21
N ARG A 687 0.32 28.35 15.75
CA ARG A 687 1.23 29.16 14.92
C ARG A 687 2.54 29.49 15.62
N LYS A 688 2.50 29.84 16.92
CA LYS A 688 3.73 30.07 17.71
C LYS A 688 4.56 28.81 17.91
N ARG A 689 3.96 27.63 18.03
CA ARG A 689 4.69 26.36 18.07
C ARG A 689 5.39 26.05 16.75
N LEU A 690 4.73 26.31 15.61
CA LEU A 690 5.36 26.22 14.29
C LEU A 690 6.55 27.17 14.16
N GLU A 691 6.39 28.43 14.58
CA GLU A 691 7.47 29.44 14.59
C GLU A 691 8.64 29.05 15.50
N ASN A 692 8.37 28.36 16.62
CA ASN A 692 9.41 27.92 17.54
C ASN A 692 10.27 26.78 16.98
N VAL A 693 9.72 25.95 16.07
CA VAL A 693 10.42 24.74 15.57
C VAL A 693 10.91 24.88 14.13
N TYR A 694 10.23 25.64 13.28
CA TYR A 694 10.66 25.92 11.91
C TYR A 694 11.23 27.33 11.79
N ARG A 695 12.33 27.47 11.04
CA ARG A 695 12.98 28.77 10.79
C ARG A 695 12.16 29.66 9.86
N HIS A 696 11.56 29.06 8.82
CA HIS A 696 10.74 29.75 7.85
C HIS A 696 9.45 28.96 7.55
N VAL A 697 8.38 29.66 7.17
CA VAL A 697 7.08 29.02 6.83
C VAL A 697 7.15 28.06 5.64
N ASP A 698 8.16 28.20 4.79
CA ASP A 698 8.41 27.30 3.66
C ASP A 698 9.07 25.99 4.05
N ASP A 699 9.61 25.89 5.27
CA ASP A 699 10.27 24.68 5.76
C ASP A 699 9.30 23.66 6.35
N ILE A 700 8.07 24.11 6.67
CA ILE A 700 7.01 23.32 7.31
C ILE A 700 6.74 22.07 6.46
N ASP A 701 6.86 20.89 7.08
CA ASP A 701 6.53 19.62 6.45
C ASP A 701 5.02 19.52 6.20
N VAL A 702 4.62 18.98 5.05
CA VAL A 702 3.20 18.96 4.59
C VAL A 702 2.27 18.30 5.60
N PHE A 703 2.71 17.19 6.22
CA PHE A 703 1.95 16.47 7.25
C PHE A 703 1.66 17.37 8.46
N VAL A 704 2.65 18.14 8.90
CA VAL A 704 2.57 19.01 10.08
C VAL A 704 1.69 20.22 9.79
N GLY A 705 1.92 20.87 8.64
CA GLY A 705 1.14 22.02 8.22
C GLY A 705 -0.34 21.68 8.01
N GLY A 706 -0.63 20.56 7.34
CA GLY A 706 -2.00 20.13 7.07
C GLY A 706 -2.78 19.69 8.32
N LEU A 707 -2.13 19.05 9.30
CA LEU A 707 -2.78 18.74 10.60
C LEU A 707 -2.97 19.97 11.49
N ALA A 708 -2.20 21.03 11.27
CA ALA A 708 -2.32 22.27 12.04
C ALA A 708 -3.51 23.14 11.58
N GLU A 709 -4.07 22.89 10.40
CA GLU A 709 -5.23 23.61 9.89
C GLU A 709 -6.51 23.32 10.69
N GLU A 710 -7.41 24.30 10.79
CA GLU A 710 -8.78 24.06 11.27
C GLU A 710 -9.59 23.26 10.24
N SER A 711 -10.42 22.33 10.72
CA SER A 711 -11.30 21.55 9.84
C SER A 711 -12.23 22.44 9.02
N VAL A 712 -12.42 22.08 7.75
CA VAL A 712 -13.47 22.68 6.92
C VAL A 712 -14.85 22.37 7.49
N PRO A 713 -15.86 23.24 7.30
CA PRO A 713 -17.20 23.01 7.81
C PRO A 713 -17.77 21.65 7.39
N GLY A 714 -18.19 20.84 8.37
CA GLY A 714 -18.76 19.51 8.14
C GLY A 714 -17.76 18.43 7.69
N GLY A 715 -16.46 18.74 7.65
CA GLY A 715 -15.38 17.78 7.37
C GLY A 715 -14.47 17.55 8.59
N VAL A 716 -13.49 16.65 8.45
CA VAL A 716 -12.45 16.37 9.45
C VAL A 716 -11.03 16.55 8.90
N VAL A 717 -10.85 17.48 7.96
CA VAL A 717 -9.54 17.92 7.49
C VAL A 717 -9.55 19.41 7.19
N GLY A 718 -8.38 20.05 7.21
CA GLY A 718 -8.22 21.44 6.78
C GLY A 718 -8.30 21.64 5.26
N PRO A 719 -8.36 22.90 4.78
CA PRO A 719 -8.55 23.22 3.38
C PRO A 719 -7.47 22.66 2.43
N THR A 720 -6.21 22.56 2.87
CA THR A 720 -5.14 21.98 2.04
C THR A 720 -5.36 20.48 1.85
N PHE A 721 -5.64 19.74 2.92
CA PHE A 721 -5.92 18.31 2.82
C PHE A 721 -7.25 18.02 2.13
N ALA A 722 -8.30 18.81 2.36
CA ALA A 722 -9.57 18.70 1.63
C ALA A 722 -9.36 18.81 0.12
N CYS A 723 -8.49 19.73 -0.32
CA CYS A 723 -8.12 19.89 -1.72
C CYS A 723 -7.35 18.68 -2.28
N LEU A 724 -6.31 18.22 -1.59
CA LEU A 724 -5.45 17.12 -2.08
C LEU A 724 -6.21 15.78 -2.12
N ILE A 725 -6.98 15.50 -1.07
CA ILE A 725 -7.82 14.30 -0.96
C ILE A 725 -8.95 14.36 -2.00
N GLY A 726 -9.66 15.48 -2.08
CA GLY A 726 -10.75 15.67 -3.05
C GLY A 726 -10.28 15.54 -4.50
N LEU A 727 -9.11 16.08 -4.84
CA LEU A 727 -8.49 15.92 -6.15
C LEU A 727 -8.15 14.45 -6.46
N GLN A 728 -7.60 13.72 -5.49
CA GLN A 728 -7.26 12.30 -5.68
C GLN A 728 -8.52 11.47 -5.94
N PHE A 729 -9.54 11.57 -5.09
CA PHE A 729 -10.78 10.82 -5.26
C PHE A 729 -11.56 11.24 -6.52
N GLN A 730 -11.49 12.49 -6.95
CA GLN A 730 -12.04 12.88 -8.24
C GLN A 730 -11.38 12.11 -9.39
N ASN A 731 -10.05 11.99 -9.36
CA ASN A 731 -9.31 11.25 -10.39
C ASN A 731 -9.58 9.75 -10.33
N LEU A 732 -9.72 9.18 -9.13
CA LEU A 732 -10.10 7.77 -8.96
C LEU A 732 -11.49 7.48 -9.52
N ARG A 733 -12.48 8.36 -9.31
CA ARG A 733 -13.83 8.21 -9.88
C ARG A 733 -13.83 8.35 -11.40
N LYS A 734 -13.24 9.44 -11.93
CA LYS A 734 -13.29 9.77 -13.36
C LYS A 734 -12.36 8.90 -14.21
N GLY A 735 -11.22 8.49 -13.67
CA GLY A 735 -10.21 7.69 -14.38
C GLY A 735 -10.45 6.18 -14.30
N ASP A 736 -11.48 5.72 -13.57
CA ASP A 736 -11.79 4.30 -13.41
C ASP A 736 -12.86 3.83 -14.41
N ARG A 737 -12.44 3.03 -15.39
CA ARG A 737 -13.36 2.39 -16.36
C ARG A 737 -14.38 1.47 -15.68
N PHE A 738 -14.01 0.86 -14.56
CA PHE A 738 -14.84 -0.06 -13.79
C PHE A 738 -15.55 0.63 -12.61
N TRP A 739 -15.62 1.97 -12.58
CA TRP A 739 -16.46 2.69 -11.62
C TRP A 739 -17.88 2.15 -11.63
N PHE A 740 -18.44 1.84 -10.46
CA PHE A 740 -19.66 1.02 -10.35
C PHE A 740 -20.90 1.65 -11.01
N GLU A 741 -20.95 2.98 -11.15
CA GLU A 741 -22.06 3.67 -11.82
C GLU A 741 -21.88 3.77 -13.34
N ASN A 742 -20.75 3.35 -13.90
CA ASN A 742 -20.52 3.40 -15.35
C ASN A 742 -21.46 2.43 -16.10
N PRO A 743 -21.95 2.82 -17.29
CA PRO A 743 -22.70 1.92 -18.16
C PRO A 743 -21.92 0.63 -18.46
N GLY A 744 -22.61 -0.50 -18.43
CA GLY A 744 -22.04 -1.82 -18.72
C GLY A 744 -21.37 -2.51 -17.53
N GLN A 745 -21.18 -1.82 -16.39
CA GLN A 745 -20.70 -2.47 -15.17
C GLN A 745 -21.82 -3.27 -14.50
N PHE A 746 -22.98 -2.66 -14.31
CA PHE A 746 -24.17 -3.30 -13.77
C PHE A 746 -25.39 -2.92 -14.61
N THR A 747 -26.42 -3.75 -14.59
CA THR A 747 -27.74 -3.36 -15.10
C THR A 747 -28.36 -2.27 -14.21
N ALA A 748 -29.35 -1.53 -14.71
CA ALA A 748 -30.01 -0.50 -13.92
C ALA A 748 -30.66 -1.07 -12.64
N ALA A 749 -31.19 -2.29 -12.71
CA ALA A 749 -31.76 -2.98 -11.54
C ALA A 749 -30.69 -3.34 -10.52
N GLN A 750 -29.58 -3.94 -10.96
CA GLN A 750 -28.43 -4.26 -10.10
C GLN A 750 -27.84 -3.01 -9.42
N LEU A 751 -27.65 -1.94 -10.19
CA LEU A 751 -27.13 -0.67 -9.67
C LEU A 751 -28.07 -0.04 -8.62
N ALA A 752 -29.38 -0.15 -8.81
CA ALA A 752 -30.36 0.30 -7.83
C ALA A 752 -30.27 -0.50 -6.51
N GLU A 753 -29.95 -1.80 -6.57
CA GLU A 753 -29.74 -2.61 -5.36
C GLU A 753 -28.42 -2.26 -4.65
N ILE A 754 -27.33 -2.02 -5.38
CA ILE A 754 -26.03 -1.60 -4.81
C ILE A 754 -26.19 -0.29 -4.03
N ARG A 755 -26.92 0.69 -4.57
CA ARG A 755 -27.14 2.00 -3.94
C ARG A 755 -27.90 1.92 -2.61
N LYS A 756 -28.65 0.84 -2.34
CA LYS A 756 -29.41 0.66 -1.09
C LYS A 756 -28.54 0.24 0.08
N THR A 757 -27.44 -0.47 -0.17
CA THR A 757 -26.59 -1.04 0.87
C THR A 757 -25.81 0.06 1.58
N SER A 758 -25.70 0.00 2.91
CA SER A 758 -24.84 0.87 3.72
C SER A 758 -23.82 0.03 4.50
N LEU A 759 -22.79 0.67 5.07
CA LEU A 759 -21.89 -0.05 5.97
C LEU A 759 -22.65 -0.58 7.20
N ALA A 760 -23.66 0.15 7.69
CA ALA A 760 -24.57 -0.32 8.74
C ALA A 760 -25.24 -1.65 8.38
N ARG A 761 -25.72 -1.79 7.13
CA ARG A 761 -26.33 -3.02 6.62
C ARG A 761 -25.34 -4.18 6.58
N ILE A 762 -24.13 -3.94 6.07
CA ILE A 762 -23.06 -4.95 6.02
C ILE A 762 -22.73 -5.44 7.43
N LEU A 763 -22.61 -4.54 8.40
CA LEU A 763 -22.36 -4.90 9.80
C LEU A 763 -23.51 -5.75 10.37
N CYS A 764 -24.77 -5.36 10.15
CA CYS A 764 -25.92 -6.16 10.60
C CYS A 764 -25.97 -7.56 9.97
N ASP A 765 -25.54 -7.73 8.72
CA ASP A 765 -25.55 -9.05 8.04
C ASP A 765 -24.37 -9.96 8.47
N ASN A 766 -23.27 -9.35 8.91
CA ASN A 766 -21.98 -10.04 9.06
C ASN A 766 -21.41 -9.99 10.49
N THR A 767 -22.18 -9.55 11.48
CA THR A 767 -21.82 -9.65 12.90
C THR A 767 -22.87 -10.44 13.68
N ASP A 768 -22.43 -11.24 14.63
CA ASP A 768 -23.26 -12.09 15.46
C ASP A 768 -23.96 -11.28 16.57
N GLY A 769 -25.26 -11.54 16.73
CA GLY A 769 -26.10 -10.91 17.75
C GLY A 769 -26.51 -9.45 17.49
N THR A 770 -25.97 -8.80 16.45
CA THR A 770 -26.32 -7.41 16.13
C THR A 770 -27.75 -7.31 15.60
N THR A 771 -28.65 -6.77 16.42
CA THR A 771 -30.07 -6.59 16.06
C THR A 771 -30.44 -5.14 15.79
N HIS A 772 -29.63 -4.19 16.24
CA HIS A 772 -29.86 -2.75 16.08
C HIS A 772 -28.57 -2.04 15.71
N MET A 773 -28.66 -1.13 14.75
CA MET A 773 -27.54 -0.32 14.24
C MET A 773 -28.08 1.04 13.79
N GLN A 774 -27.30 2.10 13.96
CA GLN A 774 -27.67 3.40 13.40
C GLN A 774 -27.53 3.40 11.87
N PRO A 775 -28.33 4.20 11.14
CA PRO A 775 -28.24 4.29 9.68
C PRO A 775 -26.87 4.72 9.15
N ASP A 776 -26.26 5.73 9.78
CA ASP A 776 -24.93 6.24 9.45
C ASP A 776 -23.94 5.87 10.57
N VAL A 777 -23.07 4.90 10.30
CA VAL A 777 -22.10 4.40 11.28
C VAL A 777 -20.90 5.31 11.47
N PHE A 778 -20.73 6.33 10.63
CA PHE A 778 -19.68 7.32 10.73
C PHE A 778 -20.08 8.48 11.66
N SER A 779 -21.39 8.69 11.86
CA SER A 779 -21.94 9.62 12.85
C SER A 779 -22.29 8.92 14.16
N LEU A 780 -22.10 9.61 15.28
CA LEU A 780 -22.47 9.09 16.59
C LEU A 780 -23.98 8.77 16.63
N PRO A 781 -24.41 7.69 17.30
CA PRO A 781 -25.82 7.34 17.41
C PRO A 781 -26.64 8.34 18.25
N THR A 782 -25.97 9.28 18.92
CA THR A 782 -26.58 10.39 19.66
C THR A 782 -26.87 11.61 18.77
N GLN A 783 -26.40 11.62 17.52
CA GLN A 783 -26.73 12.69 16.59
C GLN A 783 -28.23 12.63 16.24
N PRO A 784 -28.93 13.78 16.18
CA PRO A 784 -30.36 13.81 15.84
C PRO A 784 -30.64 13.13 14.50
N GLY A 785 -31.56 12.16 14.48
CA GLY A 785 -31.94 11.44 13.26
C GLY A 785 -30.99 10.29 12.88
N ASN A 786 -29.99 9.98 13.70
CA ASN A 786 -29.10 8.83 13.54
C ASN A 786 -29.23 7.83 14.70
N GLU A 787 -30.41 7.76 15.32
CA GLU A 787 -30.65 6.82 16.40
C GLU A 787 -30.58 5.37 15.89
N ARG A 788 -30.21 4.44 16.77
CA ARG A 788 -30.15 3.01 16.42
C ARG A 788 -31.53 2.49 16.06
N VAL A 789 -31.65 1.87 14.90
CA VAL A 789 -32.88 1.23 14.41
C VAL A 789 -32.70 -0.28 14.32
N ALA A 790 -33.80 -1.02 14.27
CA ALA A 790 -33.74 -2.46 14.07
C ALA A 790 -33.07 -2.78 12.72
N CYS A 791 -32.15 -3.73 12.70
CA CYS A 791 -31.47 -4.15 11.48
C CYS A 791 -32.46 -4.56 10.38
N SER A 792 -33.64 -5.09 10.72
CA SER A 792 -34.69 -5.44 9.75
C SER A 792 -35.30 -4.23 9.00
N SER A 793 -35.14 -3.02 9.54
CA SER A 793 -35.59 -1.77 8.91
C SER A 793 -34.57 -1.16 7.94
N LEU A 794 -33.30 -1.58 8.03
CA LEU A 794 -32.26 -1.14 7.12
C LEU A 794 -32.38 -1.87 5.78
N SER A 795 -32.36 -1.11 4.69
CA SER A 795 -32.49 -1.62 3.32
C SER A 795 -31.51 -2.75 3.04
N GLN A 796 -32.01 -3.82 2.42
CA GLN A 796 -31.22 -4.98 1.99
C GLN A 796 -31.11 -5.03 0.47
N MET A 797 -29.95 -5.47 -0.01
CA MET A 797 -29.70 -5.69 -1.43
C MET A 797 -30.43 -6.95 -1.92
N ASP A 798 -31.29 -6.81 -2.93
CA ASP A 798 -31.96 -7.96 -3.55
C ASP A 798 -31.06 -8.63 -4.61
N LEU A 799 -30.33 -9.67 -4.20
CA LEU A 799 -29.45 -10.43 -5.09
C LEU A 799 -30.17 -11.20 -6.21
N THR A 800 -31.51 -11.27 -6.22
CA THR A 800 -32.24 -11.90 -7.35
C THR A 800 -32.05 -11.14 -8.67
N LYS A 801 -31.58 -9.88 -8.64
CA LYS A 801 -31.24 -9.12 -9.85
C LYS A 801 -29.99 -9.63 -10.59
N TRP A 802 -29.27 -10.61 -10.02
CA TRP A 802 -28.14 -11.31 -10.63
C TRP A 802 -28.50 -12.72 -11.11
N GLN A 803 -29.76 -13.11 -11.09
CA GLN A 803 -30.18 -14.45 -11.52
C GLN A 803 -30.15 -14.60 -13.07
N GLU A 804 -29.57 -15.70 -13.57
CA GLU A 804 -29.40 -16.04 -15.00
C GLU A 804 -29.93 -17.43 -15.41
#